data_AF-Q79FL8-F1
#
_entry.id   AF-Q79FL8-F1
#
_cell.length_a   1.000
_cell.length_b   1.000
_cell.length_c   1.000
_cell.angle_alpha   90.00
_cell.angle_beta   90.00
_cell.angle_gamma   90.00
#
_symmetry.space_group_name_H-M   'P 1'
#
loop_
_entity.id
_entity.type
_entity.pdbx_description
1 polymer ?
#
loop_
_entity_poly.entity_id
_entity_poly.type
_entity_poly.pdbx_seq_one_letter_code
_entity_poly.pdbx_strand_id
1 'polypeptide(L)'
;MSFLLVEPDLVTAAAANLAGIRSALSEAAAAASTPTTALASAGADEVSAAVSRLFGAYGQQFQALNARAATFHAEFVSLLNGGAAAYTGAEAASVSSMQALLDAVNAPTQTLLGRPLIGNGADGVAGTGSNAGGNGGPGGILYGNGGNGGAGGNGGAAGLIGNGGAGGAGGAGGAGGAGGAGGTGGLLYGNGGAGGNGGSAAAAGGAGGNALLFGNGGNGGSGASGGAAGHAGTIFGNGGNAGAGSGLAGADGGLFGNGGDGGSSTSKAGGAGGNALFGNGGDGGSSTVAAGGAGGNTLVGNGGAGGAGGTSGLTGSGVAGGAGGSVGLWGSGGAGGDGGAATSLLGVGMNAGAGGAGGNAGLLYGNGGAGGAGGNGGDTTVPLFDSGVGGAGGAGGNASLFGNGGTGGVGGKGGTSSDLASATSGAGGAGGAGGVGGLLYGNGGNGGAGGIGGAAINILANAGAGGAGGAAGSSFIGNGGNGGAGGAGGAAALFSSGVGGAGGSGGTALLLGSGGAGGNGGTGGANSGSLFASPGGTGGAGGHGGAGGLIWGNGGAGGNGGNGGTTADGALEGGTGGIGGTGGSAIAFGNGGQGGAGGTGGDHSGGNGIGGKGGASGNGGNAGQVFGDGGTGGTGGAGGAGSGTKAGGTGSDGGHGGNATLIGNGGDGGAGGAGGAGSPAGAPGNGGTGGTGGVLFGQSGSSGPPGAAALAFPSLSSSVPILGPYEDLIANTVANLASIGNTWLADPAPFLQQYLANQFGYGQLTLTALTDATRDFAIGLAGIPPSLQSALQALAAGDVSGAVTDVLGAVVKVFVSGVDASDLSNILLLGPVGDLFPILSIPGAMSQNFTNVVMTVTDTTIAFSIDTTNLTGVMTFGLPLAMTLNAVGSPITTAIAFAESTTAFVSAVQAGNLQAAAAALVGAPANVANGFLNGEARLPLALPTSATGGIPVTVEVPVGGILAPLQPFQATAVIPVIGPVTVTLEGTPAGGIVPALVNYAPTQLAQAIAP
;
A
#
# COMPACT_ATOMS: atom_id res chain seq x y z
N MET A 1 58.40 7.03 17.14
CA MET A 1 57.93 5.99 18.08
C MET A 1 56.90 5.15 17.35
N SER A 2 57.17 3.85 17.15
CA SER A 2 56.18 2.91 16.61
C SER A 2 55.42 2.26 17.77
N PHE A 3 54.09 2.32 17.74
CA PHE A 3 53.25 1.63 18.72
C PHE A 3 52.95 0.22 18.24
N LEU A 4 53.02 -0.75 19.14
CA LEU A 4 52.64 -2.14 18.89
C LEU A 4 51.46 -2.47 19.79
N LEU A 5 50.34 -2.82 19.17
CA LEU A 5 49.13 -3.30 19.86
C LEU A 5 49.02 -4.79 19.60
N VAL A 6 48.92 -5.57 20.66
CA VAL A 6 48.73 -7.03 20.62
C VAL A 6 47.61 -7.36 21.60
N GLU A 7 46.73 -8.27 21.22
CA GLU A 7 45.71 -8.83 22.09
C GLU A 7 46.20 -10.22 22.56
N PRO A 8 46.73 -10.34 23.79
CA PRO A 8 47.39 -11.57 24.23
C PRO A 8 46.46 -12.78 24.25
N ASP A 9 45.16 -12.57 24.48
CA ASP A 9 44.14 -13.61 24.47
C ASP A 9 43.99 -14.23 23.07
N LEU A 10 43.96 -13.40 22.02
CA LEU A 10 43.93 -13.90 20.64
C LEU A 10 45.21 -14.64 20.26
N VAL A 11 46.37 -14.20 20.76
CA VAL A 11 47.66 -14.87 20.53
C VAL A 11 47.71 -16.21 21.26
N THR A 12 47.21 -16.28 22.49
CA THR A 12 47.11 -17.51 23.28
C THR A 12 46.13 -18.49 22.62
N ALA A 13 44.99 -18.00 22.12
CA ALA A 13 44.04 -18.80 21.35
C ALA A 13 44.66 -19.32 20.05
N ALA A 14 45.44 -18.49 19.33
CA ALA A 14 46.18 -18.91 18.15
C ALA A 14 47.22 -19.99 18.49
N ALA A 15 47.95 -19.87 19.61
CA ALA A 15 48.88 -20.88 20.08
C ALA A 15 48.20 -22.22 20.39
N ALA A 16 47.01 -22.19 21.00
CA ALA A 16 46.18 -23.37 21.23
C ALA A 16 45.74 -24.01 19.89
N ASN A 17 45.32 -23.22 18.92
CA ASN A 17 44.96 -23.71 17.58
C ASN A 17 46.14 -24.37 16.87
N LEU A 18 47.34 -23.76 16.94
CA LEU A 18 48.56 -24.35 16.38
C LEU A 18 48.96 -25.65 17.08
N ALA A 19 48.81 -25.74 18.41
CA ALA A 19 49.01 -26.98 19.13
C ALA A 19 48.04 -28.08 18.65
N GLY A 20 46.78 -27.71 18.39
CA GLY A 20 45.78 -28.59 17.77
C GLY A 20 46.20 -29.12 16.39
N ILE A 21 46.67 -28.25 15.48
CA ILE A 21 47.17 -28.65 14.14
C ILE A 21 48.30 -29.67 14.26
N ARG A 22 49.22 -29.47 15.20
CA ARG A 22 50.33 -30.39 15.41
C ARG A 22 49.90 -31.75 15.96
N SER A 23 48.91 -31.77 16.85
CA SER A 23 48.30 -33.00 17.34
C SER A 23 47.80 -33.84 16.17
N ALA A 24 47.04 -33.22 15.25
CA ALA A 24 46.52 -33.87 14.05
C ALA A 24 47.63 -34.37 13.10
N LEU A 25 48.69 -33.59 12.88
CA LEU A 25 49.85 -34.01 12.07
C LEU A 25 50.61 -35.18 12.70
N SER A 26 50.72 -35.22 14.02
CA SER A 26 51.40 -36.32 14.72
C SER A 26 50.65 -37.64 14.58
N GLU A 27 49.32 -37.59 14.64
CA GLU A 27 48.43 -38.73 14.47
C GLU A 27 48.51 -39.26 13.03
N ALA A 28 48.50 -38.37 12.04
CA ALA A 28 48.69 -38.73 10.62
C ALA A 28 50.08 -39.32 10.33
N ALA A 29 51.15 -38.76 10.90
CA ALA A 29 52.51 -39.26 10.68
C ALA A 29 52.78 -40.59 11.39
N ALA A 30 52.16 -40.83 12.55
CA ALA A 30 52.18 -42.12 13.24
C ALA A 30 51.47 -43.20 12.42
N ALA A 31 50.29 -42.88 11.85
CA ALA A 31 49.57 -43.78 10.96
C ALA A 31 50.37 -44.12 9.69
N ALA A 32 51.14 -43.17 9.16
CA ALA A 32 52.00 -43.36 7.98
C ALA A 32 53.35 -44.07 8.28
N SER A 33 53.72 -44.27 9.55
CA SER A 33 55.04 -44.80 9.93
C SER A 33 55.27 -46.21 9.41
N THR A 34 54.50 -47.19 9.90
CA THR A 34 54.68 -48.61 9.53
C THR A 34 54.56 -48.85 8.02
N PRO A 35 53.56 -48.27 7.30
CA PRO A 35 53.42 -48.47 5.86
C PRO A 35 54.59 -47.92 5.02
N THR A 36 55.34 -46.94 5.51
CA THR A 36 56.44 -46.30 4.75
C THR A 36 57.83 -46.80 5.14
N THR A 37 58.00 -47.32 6.36
CA THR A 37 59.31 -47.82 6.84
C THR A 37 59.47 -49.33 6.72
N ALA A 38 58.36 -50.09 6.74
CA ALA A 38 58.36 -51.56 6.71
C ALA A 38 57.82 -52.10 5.37
N LEU A 39 58.19 -51.50 4.24
CA LEU A 39 57.79 -52.00 2.92
C LEU A 39 58.33 -53.43 2.70
N ALA A 40 57.42 -54.38 2.51
CA ALA A 40 57.76 -55.70 2.02
C ALA A 40 58.30 -55.61 0.59
N SER A 41 59.30 -56.43 0.25
CA SER A 41 59.76 -56.49 -1.15
C SER A 41 58.67 -57.09 -2.04
N ALA A 42 58.38 -56.46 -3.18
CA ALA A 42 57.32 -56.90 -4.10
C ALA A 42 57.64 -58.25 -4.77
N GLY A 43 58.93 -58.56 -4.90
CA GLY A 43 59.46 -59.85 -5.33
C GLY A 43 60.60 -60.29 -4.43
N ALA A 44 61.03 -61.55 -4.60
CA ALA A 44 62.17 -62.12 -3.89
C ALA A 44 63.52 -61.75 -4.53
N ASP A 45 63.52 -60.99 -5.63
CA ASP A 45 64.72 -60.55 -6.33
C ASP A 45 65.43 -59.41 -5.61
N GLU A 46 66.73 -59.30 -5.84
CA GLU A 46 67.60 -58.32 -5.19
C GLU A 46 67.21 -56.88 -5.54
N VAL A 47 66.57 -56.64 -6.69
CA VAL A 47 66.10 -55.32 -7.12
C VAL A 47 64.88 -54.91 -6.28
N SER A 48 63.89 -55.79 -6.12
CA SER A 48 62.73 -55.57 -5.26
C SER A 48 63.13 -55.31 -3.80
N ALA A 49 64.13 -56.03 -3.29
CA ALA A 49 64.68 -55.81 -1.95
C ALA A 49 65.52 -54.52 -1.82
N ALA A 50 66.18 -54.07 -2.90
CA ALA A 50 66.87 -52.78 -2.95
C ALA A 50 65.88 -51.62 -3.00
N VAL A 51 64.80 -51.74 -3.77
CA VAL A 51 63.72 -50.76 -3.88
C VAL A 51 62.97 -50.60 -2.56
N SER A 52 62.54 -51.71 -1.93
CA SER A 52 61.87 -51.64 -0.62
C SER A 52 62.76 -51.03 0.47
N ARG A 53 64.07 -51.32 0.45
CA ARG A 53 65.05 -50.64 1.33
C ARG A 53 65.19 -49.16 1.02
N LEU A 54 65.22 -48.75 -0.25
CA LEU A 54 65.29 -47.35 -0.65
C LEU A 54 64.07 -46.58 -0.13
N PHE A 55 62.86 -47.11 -0.35
CA PHE A 55 61.63 -46.53 0.18
C PHE A 55 61.58 -46.54 1.71
N GLY A 56 61.98 -47.63 2.35
CA GLY A 56 62.09 -47.71 3.81
C GLY A 56 63.04 -46.66 4.38
N ALA A 57 64.17 -46.41 3.71
CA ALA A 57 65.11 -45.35 4.06
C ALA A 57 64.49 -43.95 3.89
N TYR A 58 63.72 -43.70 2.82
CA TYR A 58 62.97 -42.45 2.68
C TYR A 58 61.88 -42.29 3.76
N GLY A 59 61.18 -43.37 4.13
CA GLY A 59 60.23 -43.37 5.24
C GLY A 59 60.89 -43.01 6.57
N GLN A 60 62.08 -43.57 6.84
CA GLN A 60 62.87 -43.23 8.03
C GLN A 60 63.36 -41.76 7.99
N GLN A 61 63.78 -41.27 6.82
CA GLN A 61 64.13 -39.86 6.63
C GLN A 61 62.93 -38.93 6.86
N PHE A 62 61.74 -39.31 6.38
CA PHE A 62 60.51 -38.57 6.64
C PHE A 62 60.15 -38.56 8.13
N GLN A 63 60.24 -39.69 8.83
CA GLN A 63 60.00 -39.74 10.27
C GLN A 63 61.01 -38.89 11.05
N ALA A 64 62.29 -38.93 10.66
CA ALA A 64 63.32 -38.05 11.22
C ALA A 64 63.05 -36.56 10.94
N LEU A 65 62.57 -36.21 9.75
CA LEU A 65 62.15 -34.86 9.40
C LEU A 65 60.92 -34.41 10.19
N ASN A 66 59.92 -35.28 10.31
CA ASN A 66 58.69 -35.01 11.07
C ASN A 66 59.00 -34.79 12.56
N ALA A 67 59.94 -35.55 13.13
CA ALA A 67 60.44 -35.34 14.47
C ALA A 67 61.17 -33.98 14.62
N ARG A 68 62.03 -33.61 13.67
CA ARG A 68 62.69 -32.28 13.65
C ARG A 68 61.66 -31.14 13.55
N ALA A 69 60.64 -31.30 12.71
CA ALA A 69 59.53 -30.36 12.61
C ALA A 69 58.70 -30.29 13.92
N ALA A 70 58.65 -31.39 14.70
CA ALA A 70 57.96 -31.43 16.00
C ALA A 70 58.61 -30.51 17.00
N THR A 71 59.93 -30.63 17.11
CA THR A 71 60.72 -29.80 18.00
C THR A 71 60.59 -28.33 17.62
N PHE A 72 60.72 -28.02 16.32
CA PHE A 72 60.50 -26.65 15.83
C PHE A 72 59.09 -26.12 16.12
N HIS A 73 58.04 -26.92 15.90
CA HIS A 73 56.66 -26.49 16.17
C HIS A 73 56.41 -26.27 17.66
N ALA A 74 56.95 -27.13 18.52
CA ALA A 74 56.86 -26.97 19.98
C ALA A 74 57.60 -25.71 20.44
N GLU A 75 58.77 -25.43 19.87
CA GLU A 75 59.50 -24.18 20.08
C GLU A 75 58.68 -22.97 19.61
N PHE A 76 58.00 -23.05 18.46
CA PHE A 76 57.13 -21.98 17.94
C PHE A 76 55.92 -21.71 18.83
N VAL A 77 55.20 -22.75 19.25
CA VAL A 77 54.04 -22.60 20.17
C VAL A 77 54.51 -22.08 21.54
N SER A 78 55.64 -22.57 22.05
CA SER A 78 56.25 -22.05 23.28
C SER A 78 56.67 -20.59 23.13
N LEU A 79 57.22 -20.19 21.98
CA LEU A 79 57.56 -18.81 21.68
C LEU A 79 56.31 -17.93 21.59
N LEU A 80 55.23 -18.42 20.99
CA LEU A 80 53.97 -17.69 20.85
C LEU A 80 53.29 -17.49 22.22
N ASN A 81 53.26 -18.54 23.04
CA ASN A 81 52.81 -18.46 24.43
C ASN A 81 53.72 -17.56 25.27
N GLY A 82 55.05 -17.65 25.07
CA GLY A 82 56.02 -16.77 25.70
C GLY A 82 55.85 -15.31 25.29
N GLY A 83 55.49 -15.07 24.02
CA GLY A 83 55.14 -13.76 23.48
C GLY A 83 53.85 -13.22 24.09
N ALA A 84 52.79 -14.03 24.13
CA ALA A 84 51.54 -13.67 24.82
C ALA A 84 51.81 -13.33 26.30
N ALA A 85 52.57 -14.17 27.01
CA ALA A 85 52.96 -13.90 28.39
C ALA A 85 53.83 -12.64 28.55
N ALA A 86 54.70 -12.34 27.57
CA ALA A 86 55.47 -11.10 27.55
C ALA A 86 54.57 -9.87 27.33
N TYR A 87 53.57 -9.97 26.45
CA TYR A 87 52.59 -8.89 26.24
C TYR A 87 51.67 -8.72 27.45
N THR A 88 51.13 -9.80 28.03
CA THR A 88 50.37 -9.76 29.29
C THR A 88 51.23 -9.25 30.46
N GLY A 89 52.51 -9.63 30.51
CA GLY A 89 53.44 -9.13 31.51
C GLY A 89 53.74 -7.64 31.33
N ALA A 90 53.88 -7.17 30.09
CA ALA A 90 54.01 -5.76 29.77
C ALA A 90 52.74 -4.98 30.11
N GLU A 91 51.56 -5.54 29.82
CA GLU A 91 50.27 -5.00 30.25
C GLU A 91 50.20 -4.92 31.77
N ALA A 92 50.52 -5.99 32.51
CA ALA A 92 50.53 -6.01 33.97
C ALA A 92 51.51 -5.00 34.59
N ALA A 93 52.70 -4.84 34.00
CA ALA A 93 53.67 -3.83 34.41
C ALA A 93 53.16 -2.41 34.12
N SER A 94 52.58 -2.19 32.94
CA SER A 94 51.98 -0.90 32.57
C SER A 94 50.81 -0.54 33.48
N VAL A 95 49.94 -1.51 33.78
CA VAL A 95 48.84 -1.40 34.73
C VAL A 95 49.38 -1.11 36.12
N SER A 96 50.43 -1.78 36.59
CA SER A 96 51.02 -1.50 37.91
C SER A 96 51.54 -0.08 38.03
N SER A 97 52.24 0.43 37.01
CA SER A 97 52.73 1.82 36.97
C SER A 97 51.59 2.84 36.90
N MET A 98 50.56 2.54 36.10
CA MET A 98 49.37 3.39 35.95
C MET A 98 48.49 3.32 37.20
N GLN A 99 48.47 2.19 37.90
CA GLN A 99 47.77 1.99 39.17
C GLN A 99 48.43 2.80 40.27
N ALA A 100 49.77 2.79 40.38
CA ALA A 100 50.46 3.63 41.34
C ALA A 100 50.19 5.14 41.12
N LEU A 101 50.13 5.58 39.85
CA LEU A 101 49.73 6.96 39.52
C LEU A 101 48.26 7.22 39.88
N LEU A 102 47.37 6.29 39.55
CA LEU A 102 45.95 6.40 39.83
C LEU A 102 45.68 6.43 41.35
N ASP A 103 46.39 5.62 42.12
CA ASP A 103 46.36 5.60 43.58
C ASP A 103 46.85 6.93 44.15
N ALA A 104 47.94 7.49 43.62
CA ALA A 104 48.42 8.81 44.02
C ALA A 104 47.43 9.94 43.70
N VAL A 105 46.80 9.90 42.52
CA VAL A 105 45.76 10.86 42.10
C VAL A 105 44.50 10.73 42.97
N ASN A 106 44.12 9.51 43.33
CA ASN A 106 42.92 9.22 44.10
C ASN A 106 43.12 9.38 45.61
N ALA A 107 44.35 9.28 46.14
CA ALA A 107 44.62 9.29 47.57
C ALA A 107 44.00 10.48 48.33
N PRO A 108 44.05 11.74 47.83
CA PRO A 108 43.42 12.87 48.50
C PRO A 108 41.89 12.75 48.60
N THR A 109 41.22 12.36 47.51
CA THR A 109 39.75 12.23 47.49
C THR A 109 39.29 10.98 48.23
N GLN A 110 40.06 9.90 48.20
CA GLN A 110 39.78 8.68 48.97
C GLN A 110 39.84 8.97 50.47
N THR A 111 40.82 9.76 50.91
CA THR A 111 40.94 10.15 52.32
C THR A 111 39.86 11.12 52.76
N LEU A 112 39.56 12.14 51.93
CA LEU A 112 38.62 13.21 52.32
C LEU A 112 37.15 12.85 52.13
N LEU A 113 36.83 12.09 51.07
CA LEU A 113 35.46 11.83 50.63
C LEU A 113 35.11 10.32 50.61
N GLY A 114 36.08 9.43 50.82
CA GLY A 114 35.87 7.99 50.69
C GLY A 114 35.59 7.52 49.26
N ARG A 115 35.98 8.31 48.25
CA ARG A 115 35.75 8.02 46.82
C ARG A 115 36.98 8.33 45.97
N PRO A 116 37.24 7.57 44.89
CA PRO A 116 38.29 7.92 43.95
C PRO A 116 37.91 9.19 43.18
N LEU A 117 38.90 9.92 42.68
CA LEU A 117 38.69 11.01 41.72
C LEU A 117 38.34 10.43 40.35
N ILE A 118 39.09 9.40 39.92
CA ILE A 118 38.92 8.65 38.67
C ILE A 118 38.97 7.15 38.98
N GLY A 119 37.99 6.40 38.49
CA GLY A 119 37.91 4.95 38.63
C GLY A 119 36.47 4.47 38.82
N ASN A 120 36.19 3.23 38.43
CA ASN A 120 34.88 2.64 38.62
C ASN A 120 34.64 2.30 40.10
N GLY A 121 33.36 2.26 40.50
CA GLY A 121 32.95 1.71 41.78
C GLY A 121 33.14 0.20 41.81
N ALA A 122 33.45 -0.34 42.98
CA ALA A 122 33.55 -1.79 43.15
C ALA A 122 32.17 -2.44 43.03
N ASP A 123 32.08 -3.57 42.35
CA ASP A 123 30.84 -4.36 42.33
C ASP A 123 30.50 -4.85 43.75
N GLY A 124 29.20 -4.96 44.02
CA GLY A 124 28.68 -5.52 45.25
C GLY A 124 29.07 -6.99 45.38
N VAL A 125 29.44 -7.39 46.59
CA VAL A 125 29.80 -8.79 46.87
C VAL A 125 28.64 -9.70 46.49
N ALA A 126 28.93 -10.78 45.75
CA ALA A 126 27.94 -11.78 45.39
C ALA A 126 27.28 -12.39 46.64
N GLY A 127 25.95 -12.49 46.64
CA GLY A 127 25.20 -13.19 47.69
C GLY A 127 25.21 -14.71 47.46
N THR A 128 25.07 -15.50 48.53
CA THR A 128 25.06 -16.99 48.47
C THR A 128 23.68 -17.58 48.15
N GLY A 129 22.82 -16.85 47.44
CA GLY A 129 21.43 -17.26 47.14
C GLY A 129 20.46 -17.12 48.32
N SER A 130 20.93 -17.27 49.56
CA SER A 130 20.14 -17.09 50.80
C SER A 130 20.39 -15.75 51.51
N ASN A 131 21.57 -15.15 51.34
CA ASN A 131 21.91 -13.82 51.88
C ASN A 131 21.85 -12.76 50.77
N ALA A 132 21.38 -11.57 51.11
CA ALA A 132 21.46 -10.40 50.24
C ALA A 132 22.94 -10.11 49.89
N GLY A 133 23.22 -9.87 48.62
CA GLY A 133 24.49 -9.35 48.15
C GLY A 133 24.67 -7.88 48.53
N GLY A 134 25.90 -7.39 48.41
CA GLY A 134 26.22 -5.99 48.69
C GLY A 134 25.72 -5.04 47.60
N ASN A 135 25.55 -3.77 47.94
CA ASN A 135 25.37 -2.72 46.93
C ASN A 135 26.70 -2.50 46.18
N GLY A 136 26.61 -2.12 44.91
CA GLY A 136 27.73 -1.60 44.15
C GLY A 136 28.21 -0.27 44.74
N GLY A 137 29.52 -0.10 44.81
CA GLY A 137 30.17 1.12 45.24
C GLY A 137 29.98 2.25 44.23
N PRO A 138 29.99 3.52 44.68
CA PRO A 138 29.92 4.65 43.77
C PRO A 138 31.21 4.78 42.93
N GLY A 139 31.07 5.25 41.69
CA GLY A 139 32.18 5.58 40.80
C GLY A 139 32.99 6.79 41.29
N GLY A 140 34.07 7.11 40.58
CA GLY A 140 34.92 8.26 40.87
C GLY A 140 34.19 9.60 40.70
N ILE A 141 34.69 10.66 41.33
CA ILE A 141 34.06 11.99 41.31
C ILE A 141 33.98 12.56 39.89
N LEU A 142 35.04 12.44 39.08
CA LEU A 142 35.10 13.03 37.74
C LEU A 142 34.80 12.01 36.63
N TYR A 143 35.38 10.83 36.69
CA TYR A 143 35.21 9.80 35.68
C TYR A 143 35.18 8.40 36.29
N GLY A 144 34.13 7.64 35.98
CA GLY A 144 34.01 6.24 36.38
C GLY A 144 32.55 5.80 36.55
N ASN A 145 32.29 4.56 36.15
CA ASN A 145 30.97 3.95 36.32
C ASN A 145 30.74 3.56 37.78
N GLY A 146 29.49 3.51 38.22
CA GLY A 146 29.17 2.82 39.46
C GLY A 146 29.34 1.30 39.34
N GLY A 147 29.63 0.62 40.44
CA GLY A 147 29.69 -0.84 40.47
C GLY A 147 28.30 -1.46 40.38
N ASN A 148 28.19 -2.67 39.84
CA ASN A 148 26.94 -3.43 39.82
C ASN A 148 26.59 -3.91 41.24
N GLY A 149 25.30 -4.07 41.53
CA GLY A 149 24.86 -4.70 42.77
C GLY A 149 25.09 -6.22 42.77
N GLY A 150 25.42 -6.79 43.93
CA GLY A 150 25.32 -8.23 44.17
C GLY A 150 23.84 -8.66 44.26
N ALA A 151 23.55 -9.93 44.57
CA ALA A 151 22.17 -10.45 44.60
C ALA A 151 21.19 -9.60 45.45
N GLY A 152 20.24 -8.91 44.80
CA GLY A 152 19.30 -7.97 45.42
C GLY A 152 19.89 -6.62 45.87
N GLY A 153 21.20 -6.42 45.71
CA GLY A 153 21.89 -5.17 46.03
C GLY A 153 21.71 -4.13 44.94
N ASN A 154 21.70 -2.86 45.31
CA ASN A 154 21.57 -1.75 44.36
C ASN A 154 22.87 -1.54 43.58
N GLY A 155 22.77 -1.08 42.34
CA GLY A 155 23.91 -0.56 41.59
C GLY A 155 24.41 0.77 42.16
N GLY A 156 25.71 1.01 42.05
CA GLY A 156 26.36 2.24 42.48
C GLY A 156 26.09 3.40 41.53
N ALA A 157 26.03 4.61 42.06
CA ALA A 157 25.95 5.84 41.26
C ALA A 157 27.31 6.19 40.64
N ALA A 158 27.30 6.78 39.45
CA ALA A 158 28.47 7.44 38.88
C ALA A 158 28.75 8.82 39.52
N GLY A 159 29.83 9.47 39.11
CA GLY A 159 30.17 10.86 39.47
C GLY A 159 29.72 11.87 38.42
N LEU A 160 30.68 12.62 37.86
CA LEU A 160 30.44 13.61 36.81
C LEU A 160 30.21 12.97 35.43
N ILE A 161 31.08 12.03 35.04
CA ILE A 161 30.98 11.24 33.80
C ILE A 161 31.09 9.74 34.14
N GLY A 162 30.15 8.94 33.64
CA GLY A 162 30.12 7.49 33.83
C GLY A 162 28.69 6.96 33.94
N ASN A 163 28.50 5.68 33.68
CA ASN A 163 27.21 5.03 33.78
C ASN A 163 26.94 4.57 35.22
N GLY A 164 25.68 4.56 35.63
CA GLY A 164 25.28 3.89 36.85
C GLY A 164 25.45 2.37 36.73
N GLY A 165 25.79 1.71 37.83
CA GLY A 165 25.87 0.25 37.86
C GLY A 165 24.48 -0.39 37.80
N ALA A 166 24.36 -1.59 37.25
CA ALA A 166 23.09 -2.33 37.27
C ALA A 166 22.74 -2.79 38.70
N GLY A 167 21.45 -2.83 39.03
CA GLY A 167 20.98 -3.48 40.24
C GLY A 167 21.10 -5.00 40.10
N GLY A 168 21.46 -5.68 41.18
CA GLY A 168 21.58 -7.14 41.16
C GLY A 168 20.22 -7.83 41.22
N ALA A 169 20.06 -8.93 40.48
CA ALA A 169 18.85 -9.75 40.55
C ALA A 169 18.63 -10.31 41.95
N GLY A 170 17.37 -10.46 42.35
CA GLY A 170 17.01 -11.00 43.66
C GLY A 170 17.53 -12.44 43.87
N GLY A 171 17.84 -12.79 45.12
CA GLY A 171 18.30 -14.14 45.46
C GLY A 171 17.21 -15.20 45.25
N ALA A 172 17.62 -16.44 44.94
CA ALA A 172 16.72 -17.54 44.59
C ALA A 172 16.02 -18.23 45.79
N GLY A 173 16.41 -17.93 47.04
CA GLY A 173 15.87 -18.61 48.22
C GLY A 173 14.46 -18.16 48.63
N GLY A 174 13.58 -19.12 48.95
CA GLY A 174 12.24 -18.86 49.52
C GLY A 174 11.28 -18.18 48.55
N ALA A 175 10.67 -17.06 48.96
CA ALA A 175 9.80 -16.26 48.09
C ALA A 175 10.56 -15.51 46.97
N GLY A 176 11.89 -15.66 46.92
CA GLY A 176 12.79 -14.88 46.08
C GLY A 176 13.01 -13.47 46.65
N GLY A 177 14.26 -13.02 46.69
CA GLY A 177 14.56 -11.63 47.06
C GLY A 177 14.06 -10.65 46.00
N ALA A 178 13.77 -9.41 46.37
CA ALA A 178 13.55 -8.34 45.39
C ALA A 178 14.84 -8.04 44.61
N GLY A 179 14.70 -7.58 43.36
CA GLY A 179 15.84 -7.07 42.61
C GLY A 179 16.29 -5.70 43.14
N GLY A 180 17.58 -5.42 43.07
CA GLY A 180 18.16 -4.14 43.47
C GLY A 180 17.90 -3.05 42.43
N ALA A 181 17.86 -1.79 42.86
CA ALA A 181 17.72 -0.66 41.94
C ALA A 181 19.00 -0.43 41.13
N GLY A 182 18.86 0.08 39.90
CA GLY A 182 19.99 0.57 39.12
C GLY A 182 20.57 1.87 39.69
N GLY A 183 21.87 2.08 39.51
CA GLY A 183 22.56 3.28 39.91
C GLY A 183 22.29 4.46 38.97
N THR A 184 22.43 5.68 39.47
CA THR A 184 22.30 6.88 38.62
C THR A 184 23.52 7.04 37.71
N GLY A 185 23.28 7.47 36.47
CA GLY A 185 24.32 7.92 35.56
C GLY A 185 25.01 9.20 36.03
N GLY A 186 26.07 9.58 35.33
CA GLY A 186 26.88 10.74 35.64
C GLY A 186 26.09 12.05 35.50
N LEU A 187 26.51 13.08 36.25
CA LEU A 187 25.89 14.40 36.21
C LEU A 187 25.86 15.01 34.80
N LEU A 188 26.93 14.85 34.02
CA LEU A 188 27.05 15.38 32.67
C LEU A 188 26.76 14.32 31.60
N TYR A 189 27.40 13.15 31.69
CA TYR A 189 27.24 12.10 30.70
C TYR A 189 27.27 10.72 31.33
N GLY A 190 26.26 9.91 31.02
CA GLY A 190 26.21 8.51 31.35
C GLY A 190 24.79 8.02 31.56
N ASN A 191 24.55 6.77 31.20
CA ASN A 191 23.26 6.13 31.33
C ASN A 191 22.99 5.75 32.79
N GLY A 192 21.71 5.72 33.17
CA GLY A 192 21.30 5.03 34.38
C GLY A 192 21.46 3.51 34.24
N GLY A 193 21.76 2.82 35.33
CA GLY A 193 21.85 1.36 35.35
C GLY A 193 20.46 0.72 35.30
N ALA A 194 20.33 -0.47 34.73
CA ALA A 194 19.07 -1.22 34.79
C ALA A 194 18.78 -1.68 36.23
N GLY A 195 17.51 -1.78 36.60
CA GLY A 195 17.07 -2.45 37.81
C GLY A 195 17.19 -3.97 37.70
N GLY A 196 17.50 -4.64 38.80
CA GLY A 196 17.58 -6.09 38.87
C GLY A 196 16.19 -6.72 38.85
N ASN A 197 16.06 -7.90 38.25
CA ASN A 197 14.81 -8.65 38.30
C ASN A 197 14.57 -9.23 39.70
N GLY A 198 13.31 -9.44 40.09
CA GLY A 198 12.96 -10.23 41.27
C GLY A 198 13.47 -11.66 41.15
N GLY A 199 13.92 -12.25 42.26
CA GLY A 199 14.50 -13.60 42.29
C GLY A 199 13.48 -14.73 42.08
N SER A 200 12.19 -14.41 42.04
CA SER A 200 11.07 -15.33 41.82
C SER A 200 9.86 -14.57 41.29
N ALA A 201 8.85 -15.29 40.80
CA ALA A 201 7.62 -14.68 40.26
C ALA A 201 6.86 -13.80 41.27
N ALA A 202 7.01 -14.05 42.58
CA ALA A 202 6.39 -13.27 43.65
C ALA A 202 7.21 -12.03 44.08
N ALA A 203 8.48 -11.95 43.69
CA ALA A 203 9.38 -10.89 44.12
C ALA A 203 9.28 -9.66 43.21
N ALA A 204 9.43 -8.47 43.79
CA ALA A 204 9.47 -7.22 43.04
C ALA A 204 10.75 -7.08 42.21
N GLY A 205 10.66 -6.37 41.07
CA GLY A 205 11.83 -5.92 40.34
C GLY A 205 12.36 -4.60 40.92
N GLY A 206 13.65 -4.33 40.73
CA GLY A 206 14.27 -3.08 41.12
C GLY A 206 13.97 -1.97 40.11
N ALA A 207 13.92 -0.72 40.56
CA ALA A 207 13.79 0.42 39.66
C ALA A 207 15.03 0.61 38.77
N GLY A 208 14.85 1.10 37.55
CA GLY A 208 15.94 1.59 36.73
C GLY A 208 16.55 2.86 37.30
N GLY A 209 17.84 3.07 37.06
CA GLY A 209 18.56 4.27 37.43
C GLY A 209 18.29 5.42 36.44
N ASN A 210 18.35 6.66 36.92
CA ASN A 210 18.18 7.83 36.07
C ASN A 210 19.49 8.23 35.39
N ALA A 211 19.42 8.78 34.19
CA ALA A 211 20.42 9.69 33.64
C ALA A 211 20.02 11.15 33.95
N LEU A 212 20.97 12.08 33.90
CA LEU A 212 20.75 13.46 34.36
C LEU A 212 20.77 14.48 33.22
N LEU A 213 21.86 14.59 32.48
CA LEU A 213 21.99 15.55 31.38
C LEU A 213 22.03 14.88 30.01
N PHE A 214 23.03 14.03 29.77
CA PHE A 214 23.14 13.20 28.56
C PHE A 214 23.23 11.72 28.96
N GLY A 215 22.37 10.89 28.37
CA GLY A 215 22.34 9.45 28.61
C GLY A 215 20.92 8.90 28.71
N ASN A 216 20.78 7.60 28.53
CA ASN A 216 19.50 6.92 28.61
C ASN A 216 19.15 6.58 30.07
N GLY A 217 17.86 6.58 30.38
CA GLY A 217 17.36 5.98 31.60
C GLY A 217 17.56 4.47 31.60
N GLY A 218 17.74 3.88 32.78
CA GLY A 218 17.81 2.43 32.94
C GLY A 218 16.42 1.80 32.93
N ASN A 219 16.30 0.57 32.42
CA ASN A 219 15.03 -0.16 32.48
C ASN A 219 14.73 -0.62 33.91
N GLY A 220 13.45 -0.66 34.28
CA GLY A 220 13.00 -1.34 35.50
C GLY A 220 13.14 -2.86 35.38
N GLY A 221 13.48 -3.52 36.47
CA GLY A 221 13.56 -4.97 36.55
C GLY A 221 12.17 -5.62 36.56
N SER A 222 12.06 -6.84 36.04
CA SER A 222 10.80 -7.59 36.04
C SER A 222 10.52 -8.23 37.40
N GLY A 223 9.25 -8.45 37.74
CA GLY A 223 8.82 -9.10 38.98
C GLY A 223 7.32 -8.96 39.23
N ALA A 224 6.81 -9.45 40.36
CA ALA A 224 5.36 -9.42 40.69
C ALA A 224 4.73 -8.01 40.59
N SER A 225 5.50 -6.98 40.97
CA SER A 225 5.15 -5.57 40.83
C SER A 225 6.07 -4.82 39.87
N GLY A 226 6.95 -5.55 39.16
CA GLY A 226 8.07 -5.01 38.37
C GLY A 226 8.82 -3.87 39.06
N GLY A 227 9.61 -3.13 38.29
CA GLY A 227 10.34 -1.95 38.73
C GLY A 227 9.99 -0.74 37.87
N ALA A 228 10.03 0.46 38.46
CA ALA A 228 9.84 1.69 37.72
C ALA A 228 10.97 1.90 36.68
N ALA A 229 10.65 2.55 35.58
CA ALA A 229 11.63 3.01 34.60
C ALA A 229 12.54 4.11 35.19
N GLY A 230 13.80 4.12 34.76
CA GLY A 230 14.72 5.22 34.97
C GLY A 230 14.48 6.34 33.95
N HIS A 231 14.62 7.59 34.38
CA HIS A 231 14.41 8.75 33.53
C HIS A 231 15.61 9.00 32.61
N ALA A 232 15.33 9.47 31.39
CA ALA A 232 16.34 9.92 30.45
C ALA A 232 17.13 11.13 30.98
N GLY A 233 18.32 11.33 30.42
CA GLY A 233 19.02 12.61 30.51
C GLY A 233 18.20 13.70 29.85
N THR A 234 18.20 14.88 30.46
CA THR A 234 17.31 15.98 30.05
C THR A 234 17.47 16.39 28.59
N ILE A 235 18.68 16.37 28.00
CA ILE A 235 18.90 16.84 26.61
C ILE A 235 18.87 15.70 25.59
N PHE A 236 19.79 14.75 25.68
CA PHE A 236 19.82 13.57 24.81
C PHE A 236 19.72 12.31 25.65
N GLY A 237 18.74 11.46 25.33
CA GLY A 237 18.55 10.20 26.02
C GLY A 237 17.16 9.63 25.84
N ASN A 238 17.08 8.30 25.71
CA ASN A 238 15.82 7.58 25.75
C ASN A 238 15.38 7.36 27.20
N GLY A 239 14.07 7.40 27.44
CA GLY A 239 13.49 6.96 28.69
C GLY A 239 13.67 5.45 28.86
N GLY A 240 13.80 5.00 30.11
CA GLY A 240 13.81 3.57 30.42
C GLY A 240 12.44 2.93 30.26
N ASN A 241 12.41 1.64 29.99
CA ASN A 241 11.18 0.86 29.99
C ASN A 241 10.80 0.49 31.43
N ALA A 242 9.51 0.46 31.74
CA ALA A 242 9.05 -0.08 33.01
C ALA A 242 9.14 -1.62 33.02
N GLY A 243 9.45 -2.18 34.18
CA GLY A 243 9.62 -3.62 34.34
C GLY A 243 8.32 -4.39 34.14
N ALA A 244 8.39 -5.58 33.54
CA ALA A 244 7.22 -6.43 33.38
C ALA A 244 6.65 -6.88 34.73
N GLY A 245 5.33 -7.01 34.79
CA GLY A 245 4.52 -7.25 35.98
C GLY A 245 4.08 -5.97 36.70
N SER A 246 4.65 -4.81 36.38
CA SER A 246 4.40 -3.57 37.11
C SER A 246 3.09 -2.86 36.78
N GLY A 247 2.73 -2.82 35.49
CA GLY A 247 1.67 -1.91 35.03
C GLY A 247 2.05 -0.42 35.14
N LEU A 248 3.34 -0.11 35.37
CA LEU A 248 3.84 1.26 35.51
C LEU A 248 4.17 1.87 34.15
N ALA A 249 4.06 3.19 34.05
CA ALA A 249 4.42 3.89 32.82
C ALA A 249 5.92 3.78 32.52
N GLY A 250 6.27 3.72 31.24
CA GLY A 250 7.64 3.96 30.78
C GLY A 250 8.05 5.40 31.04
N ALA A 251 9.35 5.65 31.15
CA ALA A 251 9.83 7.02 31.38
C ALA A 251 9.81 7.83 30.09
N ASP A 252 9.61 9.14 30.22
CA ASP A 252 9.72 10.06 29.10
C ASP A 252 11.15 10.12 28.57
N GLY A 253 11.29 10.38 27.27
CA GLY A 253 12.55 10.72 26.64
C GLY A 253 13.06 12.09 27.09
N GLY A 254 14.36 12.34 26.87
CA GLY A 254 14.91 13.68 26.96
C GLY A 254 14.35 14.61 25.88
N LEU A 255 14.92 15.81 25.73
CA LEU A 255 14.51 16.72 24.66
C LEU A 255 14.61 16.01 23.30
N PHE A 256 15.72 15.29 23.09
CA PHE A 256 15.97 14.41 21.96
C PHE A 256 16.14 12.97 22.45
N GLY A 257 15.15 12.13 22.15
CA GLY A 257 15.13 10.74 22.55
C GLY A 257 13.72 10.19 22.58
N ASN A 258 13.65 8.87 22.59
CA ASN A 258 12.37 8.16 22.61
C ASN A 258 11.87 8.00 24.05
N GLY A 259 10.55 7.97 24.22
CA GLY A 259 9.95 7.47 25.45
C GLY A 259 10.17 5.96 25.60
N GLY A 260 10.23 5.48 26.84
CA GLY A 260 10.32 4.06 27.15
C GLY A 260 8.95 3.38 27.19
N ASP A 261 8.93 2.07 27.08
CA ASP A 261 7.68 1.30 27.05
C ASP A 261 7.07 1.16 28.44
N GLY A 262 5.73 1.15 28.48
CA GLY A 262 4.95 0.84 29.66
C GLY A 262 5.07 -0.63 30.06
N GLY A 263 5.06 -0.88 31.36
CA GLY A 263 5.20 -2.21 31.92
C GLY A 263 3.93 -3.02 31.65
N SER A 264 4.08 -4.19 31.02
CA SER A 264 2.98 -5.17 30.96
C SER A 264 2.65 -5.69 32.36
N SER A 265 1.42 -6.16 32.59
CA SER A 265 1.04 -6.69 33.90
C SER A 265 0.05 -7.85 33.82
N THR A 266 0.04 -8.69 34.84
CA THR A 266 -0.91 -9.80 34.96
C THR A 266 -1.98 -9.58 36.04
N SER A 267 -1.91 -8.46 36.76
CA SER A 267 -2.77 -8.16 37.91
C SER A 267 -3.32 -6.73 37.93
N LYS A 268 -2.89 -5.87 37.00
CA LYS A 268 -3.20 -4.43 36.93
C LYS A 268 -3.51 -4.05 35.49
N ALA A 269 -3.81 -2.78 35.24
CA ALA A 269 -3.78 -2.26 33.87
C ALA A 269 -2.33 -2.22 33.37
N GLY A 270 -2.16 -2.29 32.05
CA GLY A 270 -0.85 -2.07 31.44
C GLY A 270 -0.42 -0.61 31.61
N GLY A 271 0.88 -0.40 31.79
CA GLY A 271 1.42 0.94 31.95
C GLY A 271 1.37 1.75 30.66
N ALA A 272 1.25 3.07 30.75
CA ALA A 272 1.36 3.91 29.55
C ALA A 272 2.81 3.92 29.02
N GLY A 273 2.97 4.09 27.72
CA GLY A 273 4.27 4.40 27.13
C GLY A 273 4.71 5.81 27.50
N GLY A 274 6.01 6.01 27.67
CA GLY A 274 6.61 7.30 27.94
C GLY A 274 6.50 8.25 26.74
N ASN A 275 6.41 9.54 27.02
CA ASN A 275 6.29 10.57 26.02
C ASN A 275 7.67 10.94 25.44
N ALA A 276 7.67 11.61 24.29
CA ALA A 276 8.86 12.21 23.70
C ALA A 276 8.58 13.65 23.23
N LEU A 277 9.63 14.43 23.02
CA LEU A 277 9.53 15.74 22.35
C LEU A 277 10.04 15.63 20.91
N PHE A 278 11.32 15.29 20.76
CA PHE A 278 11.94 14.95 19.48
C PHE A 278 12.42 13.50 19.52
N GLY A 279 11.55 12.60 19.08
CA GLY A 279 11.71 11.15 19.18
C GLY A 279 10.35 10.47 19.16
N ASN A 280 10.35 9.14 19.22
CA ASN A 280 9.11 8.38 19.24
C ASN A 280 8.59 8.23 20.67
N GLY A 281 7.26 8.24 20.84
CA GLY A 281 6.65 7.81 22.09
C GLY A 281 6.86 6.30 22.31
N GLY A 282 6.93 5.87 23.56
CA GLY A 282 7.04 4.46 23.92
C GLY A 282 5.70 3.74 23.79
N ASP A 283 5.72 2.41 23.71
CA ASP A 283 4.49 1.62 23.60
C ASP A 283 3.82 1.44 24.97
N GLY A 284 2.50 1.32 24.97
CA GLY A 284 1.73 0.95 26.14
C GLY A 284 1.92 -0.52 26.50
N GLY A 285 2.05 -0.81 27.78
CA GLY A 285 2.11 -2.18 28.30
C GLY A 285 0.80 -2.92 28.11
N SER A 286 0.87 -4.21 27.86
CA SER A 286 -0.33 -5.07 27.78
C SER A 286 -0.76 -5.52 29.17
N SER A 287 -2.03 -5.87 29.32
CA SER A 287 -2.52 -6.52 30.54
C SER A 287 -3.23 -7.81 30.23
N THR A 288 -3.08 -8.81 31.11
CA THR A 288 -3.85 -10.05 31.02
C THR A 288 -5.16 -10.00 31.80
N VAL A 289 -5.39 -8.99 32.65
CA VAL A 289 -6.61 -8.92 33.49
C VAL A 289 -7.36 -7.59 33.48
N ALA A 290 -6.76 -6.52 32.96
CA ALA A 290 -7.35 -5.20 32.91
C ALA A 290 -6.96 -4.51 31.60
N ALA A 291 -7.28 -3.23 31.46
CA ALA A 291 -7.06 -2.50 30.22
C ALA A 291 -5.57 -2.46 29.84
N GLY A 292 -5.30 -2.41 28.54
CA GLY A 292 -3.97 -2.10 28.03
C GLY A 292 -3.60 -0.64 28.28
N GLY A 293 -2.31 -0.35 28.40
CA GLY A 293 -1.80 1.00 28.57
C GLY A 293 -1.85 1.81 27.27
N ALA A 294 -1.99 3.12 27.35
CA ALA A 294 -1.92 3.98 26.17
C ALA A 294 -0.47 4.11 25.66
N GLY A 295 -0.29 4.28 24.36
CA GLY A 295 1.01 4.63 23.78
C GLY A 295 1.40 6.08 24.08
N GLY A 296 2.70 6.33 24.15
CA GLY A 296 3.27 7.65 24.45
C GLY A 296 3.09 8.64 23.31
N ASN A 297 2.86 9.91 23.65
CA ASN A 297 2.75 11.00 22.68
C ASN A 297 4.12 11.55 22.28
N THR A 298 4.15 12.30 21.18
CA THR A 298 5.35 13.07 20.82
C THR A 298 5.02 14.37 20.10
N LEU A 299 5.93 15.36 20.09
CA LEU A 299 5.78 16.55 19.27
C LEU A 299 6.30 16.29 17.85
N VAL A 300 7.49 15.70 17.72
CA VAL A 300 8.14 15.34 16.46
C VAL A 300 8.67 13.91 16.56
N GLY A 301 8.15 13.02 15.71
CA GLY A 301 8.37 11.58 15.74
C GLY A 301 7.04 10.83 15.66
N ASN A 302 7.06 9.53 15.88
CA ASN A 302 5.85 8.71 15.86
C ASN A 302 5.30 8.47 17.27
N GLY A 303 3.97 8.44 17.41
CA GLY A 303 3.34 8.03 18.66
C GLY A 303 3.51 6.53 18.90
N GLY A 304 3.60 6.12 20.17
CA GLY A 304 3.71 4.70 20.53
C GLY A 304 2.38 3.95 20.35
N ALA A 305 2.42 2.63 20.21
CA ALA A 305 1.22 1.81 20.14
C ALA A 305 0.55 1.67 21.52
N GLY A 306 -0.76 1.44 21.54
CA GLY A 306 -1.47 1.04 22.74
C GLY A 306 -1.26 -0.44 23.06
N GLY A 307 -1.23 -0.79 24.35
CA GLY A 307 -1.13 -2.16 24.82
C GLY A 307 -2.46 -2.91 24.70
N ALA A 308 -2.41 -4.24 24.65
CA ALA A 308 -3.60 -5.08 24.58
C ALA A 308 -4.32 -5.17 25.95
N GLY A 309 -5.64 -5.23 25.91
CA GLY A 309 -6.49 -5.53 27.07
C GLY A 309 -6.56 -7.03 27.36
N GLY A 310 -6.80 -7.35 28.63
CA GLY A 310 -6.90 -8.72 29.13
C GLY A 310 -8.32 -9.23 29.42
N THR A 311 -8.43 -10.19 30.34
CA THR A 311 -9.71 -10.76 30.79
C THR A 311 -9.88 -10.51 32.28
N SER A 312 -10.92 -9.77 32.67
CA SER A 312 -11.22 -9.45 34.07
C SER A 312 -11.27 -10.73 34.92
N GLY A 313 -10.29 -10.90 35.81
CA GLY A 313 -10.06 -12.21 36.46
C GLY A 313 -11.24 -12.72 37.31
N LEU A 314 -12.04 -11.83 37.91
CA LEU A 314 -13.21 -12.23 38.71
C LEU A 314 -14.46 -12.46 37.86
N THR A 315 -14.65 -11.64 36.82
CA THR A 315 -15.89 -11.62 36.04
C THR A 315 -15.74 -12.24 34.66
N GLY A 316 -14.56 -12.74 34.29
CA GLY A 316 -14.20 -13.30 32.97
C GLY A 316 -14.43 -12.40 31.75
N SER A 317 -14.90 -11.16 31.95
CA SER A 317 -15.22 -10.23 30.87
C SER A 317 -13.94 -9.72 30.21
N GLY A 318 -13.94 -9.58 28.89
CA GLY A 318 -12.85 -8.92 28.19
C GLY A 318 -12.82 -7.43 28.54
N VAL A 319 -11.63 -6.84 28.52
CA VAL A 319 -11.41 -5.41 28.84
C VAL A 319 -10.73 -4.69 27.68
N ALA A 320 -10.84 -3.37 27.63
CA ALA A 320 -10.43 -2.61 26.46
C ALA A 320 -8.90 -2.58 26.23
N GLY A 321 -8.50 -2.49 24.96
CA GLY A 321 -7.13 -2.15 24.59
C GLY A 321 -6.81 -0.67 24.84
N GLY A 322 -5.53 -0.35 24.97
CA GLY A 322 -5.05 1.00 25.13
C GLY A 322 -5.08 1.81 23.83
N ALA A 323 -5.23 3.12 23.90
CA ALA A 323 -5.16 3.98 22.72
C ALA A 323 -3.72 4.14 22.22
N GLY A 324 -3.55 4.37 20.92
CA GLY A 324 -2.27 4.77 20.34
C GLY A 324 -1.90 6.21 20.70
N GLY A 325 -0.60 6.47 20.79
CA GLY A 325 -0.01 7.77 21.06
C GLY A 325 -0.23 8.75 19.90
N SER A 326 -0.56 9.99 20.22
CA SER A 326 -0.76 11.06 19.21
C SER A 326 0.49 11.91 19.02
N VAL A 327 0.60 12.53 17.84
CA VAL A 327 1.71 13.40 17.46
C VAL A 327 1.27 14.85 17.38
N GLY A 328 2.10 15.77 17.87
CA GLY A 328 1.80 17.20 17.90
C GLY A 328 2.06 17.92 16.57
N LEU A 329 3.24 17.76 15.97
CA LEU A 329 3.66 18.57 14.82
C LEU A 329 4.02 17.73 13.59
N TRP A 330 4.90 16.74 13.70
CA TRP A 330 5.37 15.95 12.56
C TRP A 330 5.62 14.49 12.93
N GLY A 331 5.03 13.59 12.15
CA GLY A 331 5.10 12.14 12.33
C GLY A 331 3.71 11.50 12.50
N SER A 332 3.68 10.18 12.56
CA SER A 332 2.43 9.40 12.50
C SER A 332 1.96 8.98 13.88
N GLY A 333 0.63 8.93 14.07
CA GLY A 333 0.05 8.41 15.30
C GLY A 333 0.26 6.91 15.47
N GLY A 334 0.36 6.44 16.70
CA GLY A 334 0.52 5.02 17.03
C GLY A 334 -0.78 4.22 16.87
N ALA A 335 -0.68 2.91 16.70
CA ALA A 335 -1.86 2.05 16.62
C ALA A 335 -2.54 1.89 18.00
N GLY A 336 -3.85 1.69 18.02
CA GLY A 336 -4.56 1.25 19.22
C GLY A 336 -4.31 -0.23 19.51
N GLY A 337 -4.33 -0.61 20.78
CA GLY A 337 -4.19 -1.99 21.22
C GLY A 337 -5.51 -2.76 21.12
N ASP A 338 -5.43 -4.09 21.01
CA ASP A 338 -6.60 -4.93 20.90
C ASP A 338 -7.37 -5.05 22.22
N GLY A 339 -8.69 -5.19 22.13
CA GLY A 339 -9.55 -5.54 23.25
C GLY A 339 -9.39 -7.01 23.64
N GLY A 340 -9.43 -7.29 24.94
CA GLY A 340 -9.32 -8.65 25.44
C GLY A 340 -10.57 -9.48 25.11
N ALA A 341 -10.35 -10.74 24.77
CA ALA A 341 -11.44 -11.71 24.65
C ALA A 341 -12.07 -11.98 26.02
N ALA A 342 -13.31 -12.45 26.07
CA ALA A 342 -13.91 -12.87 27.31
C ALA A 342 -13.76 -14.39 27.51
N THR A 343 -13.42 -14.79 28.73
CA THR A 343 -13.22 -16.19 29.12
C THR A 343 -13.79 -16.41 30.52
N SER A 344 -14.77 -17.30 30.66
CA SER A 344 -15.44 -17.60 31.93
C SER A 344 -15.06 -18.99 32.45
N LEU A 345 -14.53 -19.07 33.67
CA LEU A 345 -14.30 -20.38 34.32
C LEU A 345 -15.63 -21.10 34.63
N LEU A 346 -16.72 -20.35 34.80
CA LEU A 346 -18.06 -20.90 35.07
C LEU A 346 -18.79 -21.32 33.79
N GLY A 347 -18.23 -21.06 32.60
CA GLY A 347 -18.92 -21.29 31.32
C GLY A 347 -20.08 -20.34 31.07
N VAL A 348 -20.20 -19.24 31.83
CA VAL A 348 -21.19 -18.17 31.58
C VAL A 348 -20.66 -17.23 30.52
N GLY A 349 -21.45 -16.94 29.49
CA GLY A 349 -21.08 -15.99 28.44
C GLY A 349 -20.84 -14.58 28.96
N MET A 350 -19.68 -14.01 28.65
CA MET A 350 -19.26 -12.69 29.12
C MET A 350 -18.84 -11.82 27.95
N ASN A 351 -19.13 -10.52 28.01
CA ASN A 351 -18.80 -9.59 26.93
C ASN A 351 -17.30 -9.35 26.84
N ALA A 352 -16.82 -9.14 25.62
CA ALA A 352 -15.42 -8.85 25.36
C ALA A 352 -15.09 -7.35 25.45
N GLY A 353 -13.80 -7.04 25.44
CA GLY A 353 -13.30 -5.67 25.44
C GLY A 353 -13.26 -5.05 24.04
N ALA A 354 -13.44 -3.73 23.96
CA ALA A 354 -13.25 -2.99 22.72
C ALA A 354 -11.77 -2.77 22.38
N GLY A 355 -11.45 -2.63 21.11
CA GLY A 355 -10.13 -2.16 20.68
C GLY A 355 -9.90 -0.69 21.01
N GLY A 356 -8.65 -0.34 21.28
CA GLY A 356 -8.22 1.04 21.49
C GLY A 356 -8.23 1.84 20.19
N ALA A 357 -8.45 3.15 20.27
CA ALA A 357 -8.35 4.02 19.10
C ALA A 357 -6.89 4.21 18.66
N GLY A 358 -6.67 4.43 17.36
CA GLY A 358 -5.39 4.88 16.84
C GLY A 358 -5.11 6.35 17.21
N GLY A 359 -3.84 6.69 17.37
CA GLY A 359 -3.39 8.04 17.66
C GLY A 359 -3.50 8.97 16.46
N ASN A 360 -3.67 10.27 16.72
CA ASN A 360 -3.69 11.27 15.65
C ASN A 360 -2.29 11.59 15.14
N ALA A 361 -2.20 11.94 13.86
CA ALA A 361 -0.95 12.39 13.23
C ALA A 361 -0.55 13.81 13.64
N GLY A 362 0.68 14.18 13.33
CA GLY A 362 1.19 15.53 13.50
C GLY A 362 0.47 16.54 12.62
N LEU A 363 0.41 17.79 13.09
CA LEU A 363 -0.24 18.89 12.38
C LEU A 363 0.26 19.06 10.93
N LEU A 364 1.57 19.04 10.71
CA LEU A 364 2.18 19.32 9.41
C LEU A 364 2.18 18.10 8.50
N TYR A 365 2.65 16.94 8.96
CA TYR A 365 2.67 15.73 8.14
C TYR A 365 2.67 14.49 9.02
N GLY A 366 1.92 13.48 8.59
CA GLY A 366 1.93 12.13 9.14
C GLY A 366 0.58 11.46 8.94
N ASN A 367 0.55 10.14 9.15
CA ASN A 367 -0.69 9.38 9.04
C ASN A 367 -1.31 9.17 10.42
N GLY A 368 -2.63 9.08 10.48
CA GLY A 368 -3.32 8.60 11.67
C GLY A 368 -3.01 7.12 11.92
N GLY A 369 -2.92 6.73 13.19
CA GLY A 369 -2.70 5.34 13.58
C GLY A 369 -3.93 4.48 13.35
N ALA A 370 -3.77 3.17 13.16
CA ALA A 370 -4.90 2.25 13.06
C ALA A 370 -5.59 2.03 14.42
N GLY A 371 -6.89 1.77 14.43
CA GLY A 371 -7.59 1.28 15.61
C GLY A 371 -7.32 -0.20 15.89
N GLY A 372 -7.31 -0.60 17.16
CA GLY A 372 -7.17 -2.00 17.58
C GLY A 372 -8.44 -2.81 17.34
N ALA A 373 -8.32 -4.13 17.26
CA ALA A 373 -9.46 -5.03 17.11
C ALA A 373 -10.25 -5.16 18.42
N GLY A 374 -11.56 -5.43 18.33
CA GLY A 374 -12.36 -5.86 19.46
C GLY A 374 -12.12 -7.33 19.81
N GLY A 375 -12.22 -7.66 21.11
CA GLY A 375 -12.08 -9.03 21.60
C GLY A 375 -13.29 -9.91 21.28
N ASN A 376 -13.13 -11.23 21.31
CA ASN A 376 -14.26 -12.15 21.10
C ASN A 376 -15.07 -12.35 22.38
N GLY A 377 -16.40 -12.35 22.25
CA GLY A 377 -17.32 -12.65 23.34
C GLY A 377 -17.20 -14.10 23.79
N GLY A 378 -17.43 -14.36 25.07
CA GLY A 378 -17.28 -15.68 25.67
C GLY A 378 -18.44 -16.60 25.30
N ASP A 379 -18.14 -17.86 25.00
CA ASP A 379 -19.16 -18.89 24.83
C ASP A 379 -19.94 -19.12 26.14
N THR A 380 -21.19 -19.57 26.02
CA THR A 380 -21.97 -20.03 27.17
C THR A 380 -22.26 -21.52 27.05
N THR A 381 -21.96 -22.24 28.13
CA THR A 381 -22.32 -23.65 28.36
C THR A 381 -23.19 -23.77 29.61
N VAL A 382 -23.80 -22.67 30.07
CA VAL A 382 -24.66 -22.66 31.25
C VAL A 382 -26.08 -22.28 30.84
N PRO A 383 -27.08 -23.13 31.16
CA PRO A 383 -28.49 -22.82 30.96
C PRO A 383 -28.91 -21.44 31.51
N LEU A 384 -29.75 -20.73 30.77
CA LEU A 384 -30.37 -19.43 31.14
C LEU A 384 -29.41 -18.23 31.15
N PHE A 385 -28.16 -18.39 30.74
CA PHE A 385 -27.21 -17.29 30.56
C PHE A 385 -26.85 -17.11 29.09
N ASP A 386 -27.07 -15.91 28.56
CA ASP A 386 -26.67 -15.55 27.20
C ASP A 386 -25.16 -15.69 26.99
N SER A 387 -24.76 -15.91 25.74
CA SER A 387 -23.35 -15.85 25.34
C SER A 387 -22.85 -14.40 25.28
N GLY A 388 -21.55 -14.22 25.41
CA GLY A 388 -20.90 -12.92 25.40
C GLY A 388 -20.96 -12.21 24.04
N VAL A 389 -21.16 -10.90 24.05
CA VAL A 389 -21.07 -10.06 22.84
C VAL A 389 -19.60 -9.79 22.49
N GLY A 390 -19.28 -9.77 21.20
CA GLY A 390 -17.97 -9.36 20.70
C GLY A 390 -17.70 -7.87 20.91
N GLY A 391 -16.46 -7.52 21.20
CA GLY A 391 -16.04 -6.13 21.41
C GLY A 391 -16.02 -5.34 20.11
N ALA A 392 -16.28 -4.03 20.17
CA ALA A 392 -16.14 -3.16 19.00
C ALA A 392 -14.67 -2.95 18.64
N GLY A 393 -14.38 -2.77 17.34
CA GLY A 393 -13.08 -2.29 16.90
C GLY A 393 -12.86 -0.82 17.23
N GLY A 394 -11.62 -0.43 17.50
CA GLY A 394 -11.23 0.95 17.77
C GLY A 394 -11.26 1.80 16.50
N ALA A 395 -11.52 3.11 16.64
CA ALA A 395 -11.44 4.02 15.50
C ALA A 395 -9.99 4.24 15.05
N GLY A 396 -9.79 4.48 13.75
CA GLY A 396 -8.52 4.98 13.23
C GLY A 396 -8.29 6.45 13.64
N GLY A 397 -7.04 6.83 13.83
CA GLY A 397 -6.64 8.19 14.14
C GLY A 397 -6.74 9.12 12.93
N ASN A 398 -6.84 10.41 13.18
CA ASN A 398 -6.99 11.42 12.13
C ASN A 398 -5.62 11.94 11.66
N ALA A 399 -5.52 12.30 10.38
CA ALA A 399 -4.48 13.20 9.89
C ALA A 399 -4.92 14.67 10.03
N SER A 400 -3.97 15.61 9.92
CA SER A 400 -4.24 17.04 10.10
C SER A 400 -4.12 17.84 8.80
N LEU A 401 -2.94 18.30 8.38
CA LEU A 401 -2.78 19.01 7.10
C LEU A 401 -2.40 18.07 5.95
N PHE A 402 -1.33 17.29 6.14
CA PHE A 402 -0.87 16.31 5.17
C PHE A 402 -0.81 14.91 5.77
N GLY A 403 -1.33 13.92 5.04
CA GLY A 403 -1.29 12.51 5.39
C GLY A 403 -2.66 11.86 5.45
N ASN A 404 -2.67 10.53 5.53
CA ASN A 404 -3.88 9.73 5.45
C ASN A 404 -4.47 9.49 6.84
N GLY A 405 -5.79 9.39 6.93
CA GLY A 405 -6.46 8.89 8.12
C GLY A 405 -6.14 7.41 8.35
N GLY A 406 -6.10 7.00 9.62
CA GLY A 406 -5.87 5.62 10.02
C GLY A 406 -7.09 4.73 9.77
N THR A 407 -6.88 3.43 9.59
CA THR A 407 -7.98 2.48 9.43
C THR A 407 -8.65 2.15 10.76
N GLY A 408 -9.97 1.94 10.75
CA GLY A 408 -10.68 1.38 11.90
C GLY A 408 -10.36 -0.09 12.14
N GLY A 409 -10.36 -0.50 13.40
CA GLY A 409 -10.15 -1.88 13.82
C GLY A 409 -11.38 -2.76 13.57
N VAL A 410 -11.20 -4.07 13.48
CA VAL A 410 -12.30 -5.01 13.27
C VAL A 410 -13.09 -5.27 14.56
N GLY A 411 -14.37 -5.55 14.45
CA GLY A 411 -15.20 -6.03 15.55
C GLY A 411 -14.91 -7.49 15.89
N GLY A 412 -14.96 -7.82 17.18
CA GLY A 412 -14.78 -9.18 17.68
C GLY A 412 -16.01 -10.05 17.46
N LYS A 413 -15.85 -11.37 17.44
CA LYS A 413 -16.96 -12.31 17.25
C LYS A 413 -17.82 -12.40 18.50
N GLY A 414 -19.11 -12.68 18.33
CA GLY A 414 -19.98 -13.06 19.44
C GLY A 414 -19.73 -14.51 19.87
N GLY A 415 -19.97 -14.78 21.15
CA GLY A 415 -19.83 -16.11 21.75
C GLY A 415 -20.96 -17.04 21.31
N THR A 416 -20.65 -18.31 21.20
CA THR A 416 -21.58 -19.39 20.83
C THR A 416 -22.37 -19.90 22.03
N SER A 417 -23.54 -20.49 21.76
CA SER A 417 -24.36 -21.18 22.76
C SER A 417 -24.42 -22.67 22.41
N SER A 418 -23.86 -23.53 23.28
CA SER A 418 -23.96 -25.00 23.19
C SER A 418 -25.13 -25.59 24.00
N ASP A 419 -25.64 -24.76 24.92
CA ASP A 419 -26.73 -24.94 25.86
C ASP A 419 -28.06 -25.53 25.36
N LEU A 420 -28.69 -26.57 25.96
CA LEU A 420 -30.10 -26.93 25.62
C LEU A 420 -31.13 -25.92 26.14
N ALA A 421 -30.78 -25.08 27.11
CA ALA A 421 -31.72 -24.09 27.64
C ALA A 421 -31.61 -22.75 26.92
N SER A 422 -32.70 -21.97 26.98
CA SER A 422 -32.85 -20.69 26.28
C SER A 422 -31.80 -19.67 26.73
N ALA A 423 -30.73 -19.58 25.95
CA ALA A 423 -29.65 -18.63 26.05
C ALA A 423 -29.41 -18.09 24.63
N THR A 424 -29.50 -16.78 24.45
CA THR A 424 -29.20 -16.13 23.16
C THR A 424 -27.69 -16.13 22.96
N SER A 425 -27.21 -16.53 21.78
CA SER A 425 -25.78 -16.42 21.48
C SER A 425 -25.38 -14.96 21.20
N GLY A 426 -24.11 -14.66 21.34
CA GLY A 426 -23.61 -13.29 21.38
C GLY A 426 -23.63 -12.64 20.01
N ALA A 427 -23.96 -11.36 19.94
CA ALA A 427 -23.78 -10.58 18.73
C ALA A 427 -22.28 -10.34 18.43
N GLY A 428 -21.93 -10.20 17.16
CA GLY A 428 -20.62 -9.70 16.76
C GLY A 428 -20.47 -8.21 17.06
N GLY A 429 -19.27 -7.78 17.42
CA GLY A 429 -18.95 -6.37 17.67
C GLY A 429 -18.91 -5.56 16.38
N ALA A 430 -19.17 -4.25 16.45
CA ALA A 430 -19.06 -3.37 15.29
C ALA A 430 -17.59 -3.13 14.90
N GLY A 431 -17.34 -2.90 13.62
CA GLY A 431 -16.05 -2.38 13.16
C GLY A 431 -15.87 -0.91 13.52
N GLY A 432 -14.62 -0.51 13.77
CA GLY A 432 -14.26 0.87 14.07
C GLY A 432 -14.32 1.77 12.84
N ALA A 433 -14.58 3.07 13.03
CA ALA A 433 -14.55 4.03 11.94
C ALA A 433 -13.12 4.29 11.44
N GLY A 434 -12.96 4.61 10.16
CA GLY A 434 -11.71 5.16 9.63
C GLY A 434 -11.52 6.62 10.02
N GLY A 435 -10.28 7.05 10.20
CA GLY A 435 -9.92 8.43 10.52
C GLY A 435 -9.98 9.35 9.30
N VAL A 436 -10.11 10.67 9.51
CA VAL A 436 -10.13 11.64 8.41
C VAL A 436 -8.73 11.87 7.82
N GLY A 437 -8.68 12.09 6.51
CA GLY A 437 -7.48 12.49 5.79
C GLY A 437 -7.11 13.96 6.03
N GLY A 438 -5.88 14.33 5.66
CA GLY A 438 -5.37 15.68 5.82
C GLY A 438 -6.18 16.74 5.05
N LEU A 439 -6.25 17.95 5.61
CA LEU A 439 -6.97 19.08 5.04
C LEU A 439 -6.38 19.58 3.72
N LEU A 440 -5.08 19.45 3.49
CA LEU A 440 -4.42 19.90 2.26
C LEU A 440 -4.16 18.76 1.29
N TYR A 441 -3.76 17.60 1.82
CA TYR A 441 -3.69 16.38 1.03
C TYR A 441 -3.69 15.13 1.92
N GLY A 442 -4.52 14.16 1.58
CA GLY A 442 -4.44 12.81 2.12
C GLY A 442 -5.78 12.10 2.13
N ASN A 443 -5.77 10.79 2.01
CA ASN A 443 -6.99 9.99 1.90
C ASN A 443 -7.63 9.77 3.28
N GLY A 444 -8.95 9.63 3.29
CA GLY A 444 -9.66 9.12 4.45
C GLY A 444 -9.29 7.65 4.72
N GLY A 445 -9.29 7.28 6.00
CA GLY A 445 -9.03 5.91 6.43
C GLY A 445 -10.22 4.99 6.16
N ASN A 446 -9.96 3.70 5.94
CA ASN A 446 -11.03 2.71 5.77
C ASN A 446 -11.71 2.38 7.10
N GLY A 447 -13.00 2.05 7.07
CA GLY A 447 -13.69 1.47 8.21
C GLY A 447 -13.31 0.00 8.43
N GLY A 448 -13.35 -0.45 9.68
CA GLY A 448 -13.10 -1.85 10.04
C GLY A 448 -14.32 -2.74 9.78
N ALA A 449 -14.11 -4.03 9.56
CA ALA A 449 -15.21 -4.98 9.40
C ALA A 449 -15.93 -5.25 10.73
N GLY A 450 -17.23 -5.57 10.66
CA GLY A 450 -17.99 -6.09 11.80
C GLY A 450 -17.66 -7.54 12.12
N GLY A 451 -17.81 -7.91 13.39
CA GLY A 451 -17.62 -9.26 13.88
C GLY A 451 -18.77 -10.20 13.54
N ILE A 452 -18.49 -11.49 13.45
CA ILE A 452 -19.51 -12.52 13.18
C ILE A 452 -20.34 -12.76 14.45
N GLY A 453 -21.65 -12.94 14.29
CA GLY A 453 -22.54 -13.35 15.36
C GLY A 453 -22.32 -14.80 15.79
N GLY A 454 -22.46 -15.08 17.08
CA GLY A 454 -22.26 -16.42 17.65
C GLY A 454 -23.31 -17.40 17.16
N ALA A 455 -22.91 -18.65 16.93
CA ALA A 455 -23.85 -19.71 16.56
C ALA A 455 -24.66 -20.21 17.77
N ALA A 456 -25.90 -20.64 17.51
CA ALA A 456 -26.74 -21.38 18.44
C ALA A 456 -26.81 -22.84 17.98
N ILE A 457 -26.02 -23.71 18.63
CA ILE A 457 -25.86 -25.12 18.23
C ILE A 457 -27.08 -25.96 18.65
N ASN A 458 -27.89 -25.46 19.58
CA ASN A 458 -28.99 -26.21 20.20
C ASN A 458 -30.40 -25.67 19.87
N ILE A 459 -31.40 -26.48 20.20
CA ILE A 459 -32.84 -26.37 19.90
C ILE A 459 -33.48 -25.13 20.53
N LEU A 460 -32.99 -24.58 21.65
CA LEU A 460 -33.70 -23.53 22.41
C LEU A 460 -33.09 -22.12 22.41
N ALA A 461 -32.12 -21.85 21.54
CA ALA A 461 -31.33 -20.62 21.52
C ALA A 461 -31.45 -19.83 20.21
N ASN A 462 -31.61 -18.50 20.31
CA ASN A 462 -31.47 -17.59 19.18
C ASN A 462 -29.99 -17.41 18.84
N ALA A 463 -29.64 -17.40 17.55
CA ALA A 463 -28.28 -17.08 17.14
C ALA A 463 -28.02 -15.56 17.11
N GLY A 464 -26.77 -15.17 17.29
CA GLY A 464 -26.35 -13.79 17.43
C GLY A 464 -26.31 -13.07 16.09
N ALA A 465 -26.64 -11.79 16.08
CA ALA A 465 -26.48 -10.94 14.89
C ALA A 465 -25.01 -10.69 14.56
N GLY A 466 -24.69 -10.49 13.29
CA GLY A 466 -23.40 -9.96 12.86
C GLY A 466 -23.27 -8.47 13.20
N GLY A 467 -22.05 -8.04 13.53
CA GLY A 467 -21.75 -6.63 13.80
C GLY A 467 -21.74 -5.79 12.53
N ALA A 468 -22.06 -4.51 12.63
CA ALA A 468 -21.96 -3.58 11.50
C ALA A 468 -20.50 -3.30 11.14
N GLY A 469 -20.22 -3.05 9.86
CA GLY A 469 -18.95 -2.48 9.42
C GLY A 469 -18.83 -1.00 9.78
N GLY A 470 -17.61 -0.55 10.05
CA GLY A 470 -17.31 0.84 10.36
C GLY A 470 -17.42 1.75 9.14
N ALA A 471 -17.85 2.98 9.35
CA ALA A 471 -17.82 4.01 8.30
C ALA A 471 -16.38 4.41 7.99
N ALA A 472 -16.11 4.79 6.74
CA ALA A 472 -14.81 5.31 6.35
C ALA A 472 -14.66 6.81 6.67
N GLY A 473 -13.41 7.26 6.75
CA GLY A 473 -13.07 8.67 6.90
C GLY A 473 -13.26 9.45 5.60
N SER A 474 -13.59 10.73 5.75
CA SER A 474 -13.61 11.70 4.66
C SER A 474 -12.23 12.28 4.37
N SER A 475 -12.11 13.00 3.25
CA SER A 475 -10.92 13.76 2.87
C SER A 475 -11.30 15.11 2.26
N PHE A 476 -10.47 16.13 2.44
CA PHE A 476 -10.66 17.42 1.76
C PHE A 476 -10.09 17.40 0.33
N ILE A 477 -8.79 17.16 0.21
CA ILE A 477 -8.10 16.89 -1.05
C ILE A 477 -7.47 15.50 -0.91
N GLY A 478 -7.97 14.55 -1.67
CA GLY A 478 -7.70 13.13 -1.51
C GLY A 478 -8.99 12.33 -1.59
N ASN A 479 -8.86 11.01 -1.68
CA ASN A 479 -10.01 10.13 -1.78
C ASN A 479 -10.63 9.87 -0.40
N GLY A 480 -11.94 9.67 -0.36
CA GLY A 480 -12.59 9.10 0.82
C GLY A 480 -12.16 7.65 1.04
N GLY A 481 -12.19 7.17 2.29
CA GLY A 481 -11.91 5.77 2.61
C GLY A 481 -13.06 4.84 2.21
N ASN A 482 -12.81 3.53 2.20
CA ASN A 482 -13.85 2.53 1.98
C ASN A 482 -14.53 2.12 3.30
N GLY A 483 -15.84 1.91 3.27
CA GLY A 483 -16.59 1.38 4.41
C GLY A 483 -16.23 -0.08 4.70
N GLY A 484 -16.28 -0.47 5.97
CA GLY A 484 -16.03 -1.84 6.38
C GLY A 484 -17.20 -2.78 6.06
N ALA A 485 -16.94 -4.06 5.80
CA ALA A 485 -18.01 -5.03 5.61
C ALA A 485 -18.76 -5.33 6.92
N GLY A 486 -20.05 -5.65 6.84
CA GLY A 486 -20.80 -6.20 7.96
C GLY A 486 -20.43 -7.65 8.24
N GLY A 487 -20.50 -8.07 9.50
CA GLY A 487 -20.28 -9.45 9.92
C GLY A 487 -21.46 -10.35 9.60
N ALA A 488 -21.22 -11.64 9.38
CA ALA A 488 -22.31 -12.60 9.18
C ALA A 488 -23.12 -12.81 10.47
N GLY A 489 -24.41 -13.11 10.33
CA GLY A 489 -25.24 -13.62 11.41
C GLY A 489 -24.87 -15.05 11.78
N GLY A 490 -25.02 -15.39 13.06
CA GLY A 490 -24.77 -16.74 13.55
C GLY A 490 -25.79 -17.75 13.03
N ALA A 491 -25.35 -18.98 12.76
CA ALA A 491 -26.26 -20.08 12.43
C ALA A 491 -27.06 -20.53 13.65
N ALA A 492 -28.30 -20.96 13.44
CA ALA A 492 -29.16 -21.55 14.48
C ALA A 492 -29.59 -22.96 14.10
N ALA A 493 -29.77 -23.82 15.10
CA ALA A 493 -30.31 -25.16 14.88
C ALA A 493 -31.84 -25.19 14.79
N LEU A 494 -32.58 -24.28 15.44
CA LEU A 494 -34.05 -24.34 15.46
C LEU A 494 -34.77 -23.00 15.61
N PHE A 495 -34.37 -22.15 16.57
CA PHE A 495 -34.93 -20.81 16.73
C PHE A 495 -34.36 -19.82 15.71
N SER A 496 -34.57 -18.52 15.90
CA SER A 496 -34.14 -17.50 14.96
C SER A 496 -32.64 -17.55 14.74
N SER A 497 -32.23 -17.67 13.49
CA SER A 497 -30.85 -17.48 13.07
C SER A 497 -30.49 -15.99 13.10
N GLY A 498 -29.19 -15.70 13.16
CA GLY A 498 -28.69 -14.34 13.28
C GLY A 498 -28.89 -13.55 11.99
N VAL A 499 -29.19 -12.26 12.11
CA VAL A 499 -29.17 -11.34 10.96
C VAL A 499 -27.73 -10.96 10.61
N GLY A 500 -27.45 -10.74 9.33
CA GLY A 500 -26.19 -10.17 8.88
C GLY A 500 -26.07 -8.69 9.27
N GLY A 501 -24.87 -8.26 9.64
CA GLY A 501 -24.57 -6.86 9.94
C GLY A 501 -24.55 -5.98 8.69
N ALA A 502 -24.89 -4.70 8.83
CA ALA A 502 -24.81 -3.76 7.72
C ALA A 502 -23.34 -3.43 7.36
N GLY A 503 -23.06 -3.17 6.09
CA GLY A 503 -21.80 -2.58 5.66
C GLY A 503 -21.71 -1.10 6.03
N GLY A 504 -20.50 -0.62 6.30
CA GLY A 504 -20.21 0.78 6.56
C GLY A 504 -20.26 1.63 5.30
N SER A 505 -20.58 2.92 5.43
CA SER A 505 -20.57 3.84 4.28
C SER A 505 -19.15 4.22 3.88
N GLY A 506 -18.94 4.43 2.58
CA GLY A 506 -17.72 5.01 2.04
C GLY A 506 -17.57 6.49 2.40
N GLY A 507 -16.34 6.94 2.53
CA GLY A 507 -15.99 8.30 2.89
C GLY A 507 -16.21 9.29 1.74
N THR A 508 -16.56 10.52 2.06
CA THR A 508 -16.71 11.60 1.07
C THR A 508 -15.35 12.25 0.78
N ALA A 509 -15.14 12.63 -0.48
CA ALA A 509 -14.11 13.61 -0.83
C ALA A 509 -14.80 14.98 -0.95
N LEU A 510 -14.25 16.02 -0.31
CA LEU A 510 -14.94 17.32 -0.22
C LEU A 510 -14.61 18.24 -1.40
N LEU A 511 -13.33 18.40 -1.79
CA LEU A 511 -12.95 19.35 -2.83
C LEU A 511 -12.42 18.66 -4.10
N LEU A 512 -11.38 17.84 -3.94
CA LEU A 512 -10.71 17.12 -5.01
C LEU A 512 -10.46 15.69 -4.55
N GLY A 513 -10.86 14.70 -5.35
CA GLY A 513 -10.70 13.28 -5.06
C GLY A 513 -12.02 12.53 -5.15
N SER A 514 -11.93 11.21 -5.26
CA SER A 514 -13.10 10.34 -5.40
C SER A 514 -13.66 9.94 -4.04
N GLY A 515 -14.97 9.77 -3.95
CA GLY A 515 -15.60 9.14 -2.79
C GLY A 515 -15.20 7.67 -2.69
N GLY A 516 -15.13 7.14 -1.47
CA GLY A 516 -14.82 5.74 -1.25
C GLY A 516 -16.03 4.84 -1.39
N ALA A 517 -15.80 3.53 -1.58
CA ALA A 517 -16.87 2.56 -1.73
C ALA A 517 -17.55 2.24 -0.39
N GLY A 518 -18.84 1.89 -0.43
CA GLY A 518 -19.53 1.29 0.71
C GLY A 518 -19.07 -0.15 0.94
N GLY A 519 -19.12 -0.60 2.20
CA GLY A 519 -18.85 -1.99 2.56
C GLY A 519 -20.04 -2.90 2.27
N ASN A 520 -19.78 -4.18 2.02
CA ASN A 520 -20.85 -5.15 1.80
C ASN A 520 -21.59 -5.48 3.11
N GLY A 521 -22.88 -5.80 3.02
CA GLY A 521 -23.63 -6.38 4.12
C GLY A 521 -23.20 -7.82 4.40
N GLY A 522 -23.30 -8.23 5.67
CA GLY A 522 -23.02 -9.60 6.09
C GLY A 522 -24.15 -10.56 5.70
N THR A 523 -23.84 -11.83 5.51
CA THR A 523 -24.87 -12.84 5.24
C THR A 523 -25.72 -13.12 6.47
N GLY A 524 -26.99 -13.42 6.28
CA GLY A 524 -27.83 -13.98 7.33
C GLY A 524 -27.39 -15.39 7.72
N GLY A 525 -27.62 -15.76 8.98
CA GLY A 525 -27.30 -17.08 9.51
C GLY A 525 -28.23 -18.16 8.95
N ALA A 526 -27.69 -19.36 8.74
CA ALA A 526 -28.50 -20.50 8.33
C ALA A 526 -29.33 -21.05 9.50
N ASN A 527 -30.51 -21.61 9.22
CA ASN A 527 -31.28 -22.42 10.16
C ASN A 527 -31.31 -23.89 9.70
N SER A 528 -30.84 -24.82 10.54
CA SER A 528 -30.71 -26.24 10.16
C SER A 528 -31.85 -27.16 10.62
N GLY A 529 -32.93 -26.69 11.27
CA GLY A 529 -33.89 -27.59 11.94
C GLY A 529 -35.37 -27.27 11.83
N SER A 530 -36.18 -28.22 12.32
CA SER A 530 -37.49 -28.57 11.74
C SER A 530 -38.74 -28.32 12.59
N LEU A 531 -38.59 -28.09 13.90
CA LEU A 531 -39.74 -28.10 14.80
C LEU A 531 -40.46 -26.74 14.93
N PHE A 532 -39.75 -25.62 14.79
CA PHE A 532 -40.31 -24.27 14.92
C PHE A 532 -40.08 -23.48 13.63
N ALA A 533 -41.17 -22.89 13.16
CA ALA A 533 -41.27 -22.07 11.97
C ALA A 533 -40.50 -20.73 12.11
N SER A 534 -39.17 -20.77 12.06
CA SER A 534 -38.34 -19.56 12.02
C SER A 534 -37.74 -19.38 10.62
N PRO A 535 -37.86 -18.19 10.00
CA PRO A 535 -37.15 -17.93 8.76
C PRO A 535 -35.63 -18.01 8.92
N GLY A 536 -34.93 -18.16 7.80
CA GLY A 536 -33.48 -17.95 7.75
C GLY A 536 -33.12 -16.50 8.08
N GLY A 537 -31.88 -16.27 8.50
CA GLY A 537 -31.43 -14.95 8.92
C GLY A 537 -31.49 -13.98 7.74
N THR A 538 -31.87 -12.74 7.97
CA THR A 538 -31.85 -11.73 6.89
C THR A 538 -30.41 -11.32 6.58
N GLY A 539 -30.09 -11.13 5.31
CA GLY A 539 -28.83 -10.50 4.92
C GLY A 539 -28.77 -9.04 5.36
N GLY A 540 -27.58 -8.56 5.71
CA GLY A 540 -27.32 -7.17 6.06
C GLY A 540 -27.35 -6.24 4.85
N ALA A 541 -27.68 -4.96 5.06
CA ALA A 541 -27.62 -3.98 3.99
C ALA A 541 -26.16 -3.66 3.60
N GLY A 542 -25.91 -3.39 2.33
CA GLY A 542 -24.66 -2.78 1.87
C GLY A 542 -24.60 -1.29 2.23
N GLY A 543 -23.39 -0.79 2.45
CA GLY A 543 -23.14 0.61 2.74
C GLY A 543 -23.22 1.48 1.48
N HIS A 544 -23.53 2.76 1.65
CA HIS A 544 -23.56 3.71 0.53
C HIS A 544 -22.14 4.08 0.09
N GLY A 545 -21.95 4.34 -1.20
CA GLY A 545 -20.74 4.97 -1.73
C GLY A 545 -20.66 6.44 -1.34
N GLY A 546 -19.44 6.93 -1.09
CA GLY A 546 -19.19 8.33 -0.77
C GLY A 546 -19.31 9.25 -1.98
N ALA A 547 -19.66 10.51 -1.76
CA ALA A 547 -19.66 11.53 -2.82
C ALA A 547 -18.23 11.87 -3.28
N GLY A 548 -18.08 12.18 -4.57
CA GLY A 548 -16.87 12.75 -5.14
C GLY A 548 -16.70 14.24 -4.79
N GLY A 549 -15.48 14.75 -4.97
CA GLY A 549 -15.13 16.14 -4.66
C GLY A 549 -15.96 17.18 -5.42
N LEU A 550 -16.13 18.35 -4.79
CA LEU A 550 -16.87 19.49 -5.37
C LEU A 550 -16.37 19.88 -6.77
N ILE A 551 -15.06 19.85 -7.00
CA ILE A 551 -14.45 20.23 -8.29
C ILE A 551 -14.24 18.99 -9.15
N TRP A 552 -13.45 18.02 -8.67
CA TRP A 552 -13.13 16.83 -9.44
C TRP A 552 -13.15 15.58 -8.56
N GLY A 553 -13.81 14.54 -9.04
CA GLY A 553 -13.76 13.22 -8.42
C GLY A 553 -15.02 12.41 -8.66
N ASN A 554 -14.85 11.10 -8.75
CA ASN A 554 -15.96 10.19 -8.96
C ASN A 554 -16.70 9.91 -7.65
N GLY A 555 -17.98 9.60 -7.72
CA GLY A 555 -18.68 8.97 -6.61
C GLY A 555 -18.19 7.54 -6.38
N GLY A 556 -18.15 7.10 -5.13
CA GLY A 556 -17.81 5.73 -4.77
C GLY A 556 -18.95 4.75 -5.07
N ALA A 557 -18.64 3.49 -5.30
CA ALA A 557 -19.67 2.46 -5.49
C ALA A 557 -20.41 2.15 -4.17
N GLY A 558 -21.68 1.78 -4.27
CA GLY A 558 -22.42 1.18 -3.16
C GLY A 558 -21.95 -0.25 -2.88
N GLY A 559 -21.99 -0.67 -1.63
CA GLY A 559 -21.72 -2.05 -1.23
C GLY A 559 -22.91 -2.95 -1.54
N ASN A 560 -22.64 -4.24 -1.76
CA ASN A 560 -23.70 -5.21 -2.01
C ASN A 560 -24.45 -5.56 -0.72
N GLY A 561 -25.74 -5.88 -0.84
CA GLY A 561 -26.50 -6.50 0.22
C GLY A 561 -25.99 -7.92 0.49
N GLY A 562 -26.00 -8.35 1.75
CA GLY A 562 -25.65 -9.70 2.13
C GLY A 562 -26.75 -10.70 1.75
N ASN A 563 -26.39 -11.96 1.53
CA ASN A 563 -27.39 -12.99 1.21
C ASN A 563 -28.23 -13.34 2.45
N GLY A 564 -29.48 -13.74 2.22
CA GLY A 564 -30.32 -14.36 3.23
C GLY A 564 -29.78 -15.75 3.61
N GLY A 565 -29.99 -16.14 4.86
CA GLY A 565 -29.60 -17.44 5.39
C GLY A 565 -30.46 -18.57 4.82
N THR A 566 -29.83 -19.70 4.54
CA THR A 566 -30.54 -20.91 4.10
C THR A 566 -31.31 -21.54 5.24
N THR A 567 -32.31 -22.34 4.90
CA THR A 567 -33.13 -23.06 5.87
C THR A 567 -33.27 -24.53 5.48
N ALA A 568 -33.38 -25.43 6.46
CA ALA A 568 -33.70 -26.85 6.26
C ALA A 568 -35.20 -27.13 6.53
N ASP A 569 -35.62 -28.38 6.27
CA ASP A 569 -37.00 -28.86 6.44
C ASP A 569 -37.63 -28.39 7.76
N GLY A 570 -38.83 -27.82 7.70
CA GLY A 570 -39.66 -27.38 8.84
C GLY A 570 -39.69 -25.86 9.10
N ALA A 571 -38.72 -25.10 8.57
CA ALA A 571 -38.83 -23.64 8.51
C ALA A 571 -39.86 -23.20 7.44
N LEU A 572 -40.50 -22.04 7.63
CA LEU A 572 -41.50 -21.54 6.67
C LEU A 572 -40.87 -20.91 5.43
N GLU A 573 -39.81 -20.13 5.61
CA GLU A 573 -39.24 -19.27 4.56
C GLU A 573 -37.71 -19.19 4.68
N GLY A 574 -37.01 -19.21 3.56
CA GLY A 574 -35.59 -18.82 3.51
C GLY A 574 -35.37 -17.36 3.95
N GLY A 575 -34.15 -17.02 4.37
CA GLY A 575 -33.85 -15.64 4.77
C GLY A 575 -33.99 -14.65 3.62
N THR A 576 -34.40 -13.42 3.90
CA THR A 576 -34.43 -12.37 2.86
C THR A 576 -33.02 -11.86 2.57
N GLY A 577 -32.72 -11.61 1.30
CA GLY A 577 -31.50 -10.90 0.91
C GLY A 577 -31.48 -9.46 1.45
N GLY A 578 -30.29 -8.95 1.73
CA GLY A 578 -30.05 -7.58 2.18
C GLY A 578 -30.12 -6.58 1.03
N ILE A 579 -30.38 -5.32 1.36
CA ILE A 579 -30.48 -4.23 0.38
C ILE A 579 -29.08 -3.80 -0.08
N GLY A 580 -28.87 -3.58 -1.37
CA GLY A 580 -27.66 -2.97 -1.92
C GLY A 580 -27.57 -1.46 -1.63
N GLY A 581 -26.37 -0.96 -1.37
CA GLY A 581 -26.13 0.46 -1.12
C GLY A 581 -26.17 1.29 -2.41
N THR A 582 -26.55 2.55 -2.31
CA THR A 582 -26.53 3.46 -3.47
C THR A 582 -25.09 3.86 -3.84
N GLY A 583 -24.84 4.09 -5.13
CA GLY A 583 -23.63 4.75 -5.59
C GLY A 583 -23.58 6.21 -5.14
N GLY A 584 -22.38 6.71 -4.84
CA GLY A 584 -22.12 8.11 -4.54
C GLY A 584 -22.26 8.98 -5.79
N SER A 585 -22.62 10.24 -5.63
CA SER A 585 -22.70 11.19 -6.76
C SER A 585 -21.41 12.00 -6.88
N ALA A 586 -21.03 12.35 -8.12
CA ALA A 586 -20.06 13.41 -8.39
C ALA A 586 -20.77 14.78 -8.42
N ILE A 587 -20.02 15.88 -8.29
CA ILE A 587 -20.62 17.23 -8.15
C ILE A 587 -20.39 18.11 -9.37
N ALA A 588 -19.15 18.40 -9.78
CA ALA A 588 -18.87 19.21 -10.98
C ALA A 588 -18.29 18.36 -12.12
N PHE A 589 -17.11 17.76 -11.91
CA PHE A 589 -16.45 16.88 -12.86
C PHE A 589 -16.21 15.49 -12.24
N GLY A 590 -16.73 14.45 -12.87
CA GLY A 590 -16.57 13.07 -12.43
C GLY A 590 -17.81 12.22 -12.67
N ASN A 591 -17.61 10.91 -12.63
CA ASN A 591 -18.66 9.94 -12.86
C ASN A 591 -19.39 9.62 -11.55
N GLY A 592 -20.68 9.28 -11.66
CA GLY A 592 -21.43 8.69 -10.56
C GLY A 592 -20.92 7.27 -10.24
N GLY A 593 -21.00 6.89 -8.97
CA GLY A 593 -20.66 5.54 -8.53
C GLY A 593 -21.75 4.52 -8.89
N GLN A 594 -21.38 3.26 -9.03
CA GLN A 594 -22.36 2.19 -9.29
C GLN A 594 -23.20 1.90 -8.04
N GLY A 595 -24.46 1.52 -8.24
CA GLY A 595 -25.29 0.95 -7.17
C GLY A 595 -24.86 -0.47 -6.82
N GLY A 596 -24.93 -0.82 -5.53
CA GLY A 596 -24.67 -2.17 -5.04
C GLY A 596 -25.79 -3.13 -5.41
N ALA A 597 -25.43 -4.39 -5.66
CA ALA A 597 -26.41 -5.44 -5.90
C ALA A 597 -27.23 -5.75 -4.64
N GLY A 598 -28.48 -6.16 -4.83
CA GLY A 598 -29.27 -6.78 -3.77
C GLY A 598 -28.76 -8.18 -3.45
N GLY A 599 -28.82 -8.58 -2.17
CA GLY A 599 -28.44 -9.92 -1.74
C GLY A 599 -29.42 -10.98 -2.24
N THR A 600 -28.96 -12.21 -2.43
CA THR A 600 -29.89 -13.30 -2.79
C THR A 600 -30.74 -13.70 -1.61
N GLY A 601 -31.97 -14.15 -1.85
CA GLY A 601 -32.76 -14.85 -0.86
C GLY A 601 -32.13 -16.19 -0.49
N GLY A 602 -32.39 -16.67 0.72
CA GLY A 602 -31.93 -17.96 1.20
C GLY A 602 -32.75 -19.10 0.62
N ASP A 603 -32.07 -20.19 0.27
CA ASP A 603 -32.71 -21.41 -0.19
C ASP A 603 -33.34 -22.19 0.96
N HIS A 604 -34.36 -22.99 0.64
CA HIS A 604 -34.92 -23.99 1.53
C HIS A 604 -34.55 -25.40 1.04
N SER A 605 -33.74 -26.13 1.81
CA SER A 605 -33.29 -27.49 1.47
C SER A 605 -34.22 -28.54 2.11
N GLY A 606 -35.13 -29.10 1.30
CA GLY A 606 -36.04 -30.19 1.70
C GLY A 606 -37.34 -29.71 2.35
N GLY A 607 -38.41 -30.52 2.31
CA GLY A 607 -39.64 -30.24 3.06
C GLY A 607 -40.66 -29.31 2.41
N ASN A 608 -41.35 -28.52 3.24
CA ASN A 608 -42.53 -27.71 2.89
C ASN A 608 -42.30 -26.18 2.90
N GLY A 609 -41.06 -25.68 2.92
CA GLY A 609 -40.76 -24.25 2.98
C GLY A 609 -40.65 -23.54 1.62
N ILE A 610 -40.93 -22.25 1.62
CA ILE A 610 -40.77 -21.35 0.47
C ILE A 610 -39.37 -20.72 0.46
N GLY A 611 -38.87 -20.40 -0.73
CA GLY A 611 -37.59 -19.70 -0.87
C GLY A 611 -37.66 -18.26 -0.36
N GLY A 612 -36.54 -17.74 0.17
CA GLY A 612 -36.45 -16.36 0.66
C GLY A 612 -36.49 -15.32 -0.46
N LYS A 613 -36.99 -14.12 -0.16
CA LYS A 613 -37.04 -13.00 -1.12
C LYS A 613 -35.64 -12.46 -1.41
N GLY A 614 -35.37 -12.08 -2.66
CA GLY A 614 -34.18 -11.30 -3.01
C GLY A 614 -34.21 -9.90 -2.40
N GLY A 615 -33.05 -9.36 -2.05
CA GLY A 615 -32.90 -8.01 -1.50
C GLY A 615 -32.98 -6.94 -2.59
N ALA A 616 -33.48 -5.75 -2.26
CA ALA A 616 -33.51 -4.63 -3.21
C ALA A 616 -32.09 -4.19 -3.62
N SER A 617 -31.96 -3.68 -4.82
CA SER A 617 -30.71 -3.13 -5.35
C SER A 617 -30.52 -1.66 -4.97
N GLY A 618 -29.28 -1.17 -5.11
CA GLY A 618 -28.96 0.25 -4.99
C GLY A 618 -29.02 0.95 -6.34
N ASN A 619 -29.43 2.23 -6.33
CA ASN A 619 -29.36 3.08 -7.52
C ASN A 619 -27.92 3.52 -7.79
N GLY A 620 -27.60 3.75 -9.07
CA GLY A 620 -26.39 4.44 -9.49
C GLY A 620 -26.40 5.90 -9.06
N GLY A 621 -25.22 6.45 -8.76
CA GLY A 621 -25.04 7.85 -8.42
C GLY A 621 -25.09 8.76 -9.65
N ASN A 622 -25.43 10.02 -9.45
CA ASN A 622 -25.45 11.00 -10.54
C ASN A 622 -24.02 11.41 -10.92
N ALA A 623 -23.84 11.78 -12.19
CA ALA A 623 -22.62 12.40 -12.67
C ALA A 623 -22.43 13.83 -12.16
N GLY A 624 -21.24 14.38 -12.37
CA GLY A 624 -20.96 15.79 -12.17
C GLY A 624 -21.83 16.68 -13.07
N GLN A 625 -22.16 17.88 -12.59
CA GLN A 625 -23.02 18.83 -13.28
C GLN A 625 -22.44 19.27 -14.64
N VAL A 626 -21.11 19.30 -14.79
CA VAL A 626 -20.42 19.79 -15.99
C VAL A 626 -20.00 18.64 -16.91
N PHE A 627 -19.30 17.65 -16.36
CA PHE A 627 -18.82 16.49 -17.12
C PHE A 627 -18.80 15.22 -16.28
N GLY A 628 -19.29 14.14 -16.87
CA GLY A 628 -19.14 12.78 -16.37
C GLY A 628 -20.35 11.90 -16.70
N ASP A 629 -20.17 10.60 -16.56
CA ASP A 629 -21.22 9.63 -16.80
C ASP A 629 -21.98 9.29 -15.50
N GLY A 630 -23.28 9.03 -15.61
CA GLY A 630 -24.08 8.51 -14.52
C GLY A 630 -23.64 7.08 -14.16
N GLY A 631 -23.71 6.74 -12.88
CA GLY A 631 -23.37 5.39 -12.42
C GLY A 631 -24.44 4.38 -12.82
N THR A 632 -24.06 3.13 -13.05
CA THR A 632 -25.03 2.07 -13.34
C THR A 632 -25.82 1.68 -12.09
N GLY A 633 -27.08 1.30 -12.27
CA GLY A 633 -27.88 0.70 -11.20
C GLY A 633 -27.39 -0.69 -10.82
N GLY A 634 -27.57 -1.08 -9.56
CA GLY A 634 -27.22 -2.41 -9.06
C GLY A 634 -28.21 -3.48 -9.54
N THR A 635 -27.77 -4.73 -9.65
CA THR A 635 -28.68 -5.83 -9.99
C THR A 635 -29.61 -6.16 -8.82
N GLY A 636 -30.88 -6.44 -9.12
CA GLY A 636 -31.82 -6.97 -8.13
C GLY A 636 -31.36 -8.32 -7.57
N GLY A 637 -31.59 -8.54 -6.28
CA GLY A 637 -31.31 -9.82 -5.64
C GLY A 637 -32.22 -10.92 -6.18
N ALA A 638 -31.64 -12.08 -6.49
CA ALA A 638 -32.41 -13.25 -6.88
C ALA A 638 -33.19 -13.81 -5.67
N GLY A 639 -34.37 -14.38 -5.92
CA GLY A 639 -35.08 -15.15 -4.90
C GLY A 639 -34.44 -16.51 -4.67
N GLY A 640 -34.51 -17.01 -3.43
CA GLY A 640 -34.02 -18.34 -3.06
C GLY A 640 -34.93 -19.46 -3.60
N ALA A 641 -34.38 -20.65 -3.77
CA ALA A 641 -35.14 -21.82 -4.16
C ALA A 641 -36.07 -22.30 -3.03
N GLY A 642 -37.31 -22.64 -3.39
CA GLY A 642 -38.23 -23.38 -2.53
C GLY A 642 -38.00 -24.88 -2.63
N SER A 643 -38.47 -25.65 -1.64
CA SER A 643 -38.35 -27.10 -1.66
C SER A 643 -39.47 -27.76 -2.49
N GLY A 644 -39.07 -28.58 -3.47
CA GLY A 644 -39.98 -29.45 -4.21
C GLY A 644 -41.16 -28.72 -4.86
N THR A 645 -42.35 -28.85 -4.26
CA THR A 645 -43.63 -28.33 -4.76
C THR A 645 -43.99 -26.94 -4.22
N LYS A 646 -43.11 -26.29 -3.45
CA LYS A 646 -43.37 -24.97 -2.87
C LYS A 646 -42.78 -23.85 -3.71
N ALA A 647 -43.32 -22.66 -3.48
CA ALA A 647 -42.93 -21.49 -4.25
C ALA A 647 -41.46 -21.13 -4.01
N GLY A 648 -40.79 -20.74 -5.09
CA GLY A 648 -39.50 -20.05 -4.97
C GLY A 648 -39.71 -18.61 -4.49
N GLY A 649 -38.68 -18.03 -3.90
CA GLY A 649 -38.70 -16.64 -3.46
C GLY A 649 -38.77 -15.67 -4.63
N THR A 650 -39.36 -14.50 -4.44
CA THR A 650 -39.39 -13.47 -5.48
C THR A 650 -38.02 -12.83 -5.68
N GLY A 651 -37.66 -12.57 -6.94
CA GLY A 651 -36.58 -11.65 -7.28
C GLY A 651 -37.02 -10.21 -7.06
N SER A 652 -36.07 -9.31 -6.84
CA SER A 652 -36.33 -7.87 -6.66
C SER A 652 -35.98 -7.07 -7.91
N ASP A 653 -36.48 -5.83 -8.00
CA ASP A 653 -36.19 -4.96 -9.13
C ASP A 653 -34.71 -4.51 -9.16
N GLY A 654 -34.20 -4.30 -10.38
CA GLY A 654 -32.90 -3.69 -10.61
C GLY A 654 -32.90 -2.20 -10.32
N GLY A 655 -31.74 -1.66 -9.95
CA GLY A 655 -31.58 -0.28 -9.53
C GLY A 655 -31.62 0.65 -10.72
N HIS A 656 -32.05 1.89 -10.50
CA HIS A 656 -32.01 2.90 -11.56
C HIS A 656 -30.57 3.34 -11.82
N GLY A 657 -30.25 3.61 -13.09
CA GLY A 657 -29.02 4.29 -13.47
C GLY A 657 -29.05 5.77 -13.10
N GLY A 658 -27.88 6.34 -12.83
CA GLY A 658 -27.72 7.75 -12.46
C GLY A 658 -27.83 8.69 -13.66
N ASN A 659 -28.25 9.92 -13.41
CA ASN A 659 -28.36 10.93 -14.46
C ASN A 659 -27.02 11.62 -14.72
N ALA A 660 -26.78 12.00 -15.98
CA ALA A 660 -25.85 13.06 -16.34
C ALA A 660 -26.60 14.40 -16.47
N THR A 661 -25.86 15.52 -16.40
CA THR A 661 -26.47 16.87 -16.42
C THR A 661 -26.15 17.65 -17.70
N LEU A 662 -24.88 18.04 -17.91
CA LEU A 662 -24.48 18.86 -19.06
C LEU A 662 -23.80 18.03 -20.16
N ILE A 663 -22.67 17.38 -19.85
CA ILE A 663 -21.90 16.52 -20.76
C ILE A 663 -21.65 15.16 -20.09
N GLY A 664 -22.02 14.09 -20.79
CA GLY A 664 -21.81 12.70 -20.36
C GLY A 664 -23.09 11.86 -20.48
N ASN A 665 -22.93 10.55 -20.47
CA ASN A 665 -24.03 9.61 -20.66
C ASN A 665 -24.76 9.35 -19.34
N GLY A 666 -26.07 9.09 -19.40
CA GLY A 666 -26.79 8.51 -18.28
C GLY A 666 -26.31 7.08 -18.04
N GLY A 667 -26.30 6.64 -16.78
CA GLY A 667 -25.92 5.28 -16.43
C GLY A 667 -27.01 4.27 -16.81
N ASP A 668 -26.64 3.05 -17.14
CA ASP A 668 -27.60 1.98 -17.39
C ASP A 668 -28.34 1.57 -16.11
N GLY A 669 -29.59 1.14 -16.25
CA GLY A 669 -30.33 0.50 -15.18
C GLY A 669 -29.83 -0.92 -14.93
N GLY A 670 -29.87 -1.36 -13.68
CA GLY A 670 -29.48 -2.72 -13.31
C GLY A 670 -30.50 -3.76 -13.75
N ALA A 671 -30.06 -4.99 -13.99
CA ALA A 671 -30.98 -6.10 -14.27
C ALA A 671 -31.85 -6.44 -13.05
N GLY A 672 -33.07 -6.90 -13.29
CA GLY A 672 -33.92 -7.46 -12.23
C GLY A 672 -33.39 -8.81 -11.72
N GLY A 673 -33.67 -9.12 -10.46
CA GLY A 673 -33.31 -10.40 -9.85
C GLY A 673 -34.15 -11.55 -10.42
N ALA A 674 -33.54 -12.70 -10.68
CA ALA A 674 -34.27 -13.90 -11.07
C ALA A 674 -35.22 -14.36 -9.94
N GLY A 675 -36.36 -14.91 -10.32
CA GLY A 675 -37.22 -15.61 -9.36
C GLY A 675 -36.61 -16.95 -8.96
N GLY A 676 -36.75 -17.33 -7.70
CA GLY A 676 -36.23 -18.61 -7.20
C GLY A 676 -36.91 -19.81 -7.83
N ALA A 677 -36.19 -20.92 -7.96
CA ALA A 677 -36.78 -22.18 -8.41
C ALA A 677 -37.85 -22.67 -7.42
N GLY A 678 -38.98 -23.15 -7.94
CA GLY A 678 -40.08 -23.66 -7.13
C GLY A 678 -41.34 -23.93 -7.96
N SER A 679 -42.44 -24.28 -7.30
CA SER A 679 -43.76 -24.49 -7.91
C SER A 679 -44.85 -23.68 -7.18
N PRO A 680 -45.23 -22.50 -7.70
CA PRO A 680 -44.66 -21.85 -8.87
C PRO A 680 -43.23 -21.34 -8.61
N ALA A 681 -42.46 -21.13 -9.67
CA ALA A 681 -41.22 -20.37 -9.54
C ALA A 681 -41.54 -18.97 -9.01
N GLY A 682 -40.59 -18.37 -8.28
CA GLY A 682 -40.75 -16.99 -7.81
C GLY A 682 -40.93 -16.03 -8.99
N ALA A 683 -41.66 -14.93 -8.78
CA ALA A 683 -41.73 -13.88 -9.77
C ALA A 683 -40.33 -13.23 -9.92
N PRO A 684 -39.81 -13.05 -11.16
CA PRO A 684 -38.60 -12.27 -11.38
C PRO A 684 -38.88 -10.78 -11.14
N GLY A 685 -37.85 -10.02 -10.77
CA GLY A 685 -37.92 -8.56 -10.70
C GLY A 685 -37.80 -7.90 -12.07
N ASN A 686 -38.30 -6.68 -12.18
CA ASN A 686 -38.11 -5.84 -13.37
C ASN A 686 -36.68 -5.28 -13.41
N GLY A 687 -36.19 -4.95 -14.60
CA GLY A 687 -34.96 -4.16 -14.69
C GLY A 687 -35.19 -2.70 -14.31
N GLY A 688 -34.15 -2.06 -13.79
CA GLY A 688 -34.17 -0.64 -13.48
C GLY A 688 -34.16 0.23 -14.74
N THR A 689 -34.68 1.44 -14.64
CA THR A 689 -34.59 2.40 -15.74
C THR A 689 -33.16 2.94 -15.87
N GLY A 690 -32.69 3.19 -17.10
CA GLY A 690 -31.47 3.97 -17.30
C GLY A 690 -31.66 5.43 -16.92
N GLY A 691 -30.56 6.11 -16.62
CA GLY A 691 -30.52 7.53 -16.31
C GLY A 691 -30.57 8.40 -17.56
N THR A 692 -30.93 9.66 -17.41
CA THR A 692 -30.93 10.65 -18.50
C THR A 692 -29.51 11.07 -18.87
N GLY A 693 -29.25 11.25 -20.16
CA GLY A 693 -27.99 11.79 -20.69
C GLY A 693 -27.89 13.32 -20.56
N GLY A 694 -26.68 13.86 -20.65
CA GLY A 694 -26.43 15.30 -20.56
C GLY A 694 -27.13 16.12 -21.65
N VAL A 695 -27.62 17.31 -21.30
CA VAL A 695 -28.46 18.14 -22.18
C VAL A 695 -27.71 18.77 -23.37
N LEU A 696 -26.37 18.81 -23.33
CA LEU A 696 -25.52 19.28 -24.44
C LEU A 696 -25.00 18.10 -25.24
N PHE A 697 -24.36 17.13 -24.57
CA PHE A 697 -23.87 15.89 -25.17
C PHE A 697 -24.03 14.73 -24.18
N GLY A 698 -24.68 13.65 -24.61
CA GLY A 698 -24.87 12.46 -23.81
C GLY A 698 -26.04 11.62 -24.30
N GLN A 699 -25.93 10.30 -24.23
CA GLN A 699 -27.05 9.39 -24.44
C GLN A 699 -27.68 9.02 -23.09
N SER A 700 -29.00 8.84 -23.05
CA SER A 700 -29.65 8.23 -21.89
C SER A 700 -29.22 6.77 -21.77
N GLY A 701 -29.03 6.29 -20.54
CA GLY A 701 -28.72 4.90 -20.28
C GLY A 701 -29.87 3.97 -20.69
N SER A 702 -29.53 2.73 -20.98
CA SER A 702 -30.50 1.69 -21.29
C SER A 702 -31.19 1.19 -20.01
N SER A 703 -32.46 0.82 -20.10
CA SER A 703 -33.12 0.08 -19.01
C SER A 703 -32.53 -1.32 -18.89
N GLY A 704 -32.30 -1.79 -17.67
CA GLY A 704 -31.85 -3.15 -17.42
C GLY A 704 -32.90 -4.17 -17.89
N PRO A 705 -32.47 -5.40 -18.23
CA PRO A 705 -33.42 -6.47 -18.53
C PRO A 705 -34.16 -6.94 -17.26
N PRO A 706 -35.40 -7.43 -17.36
CA PRO A 706 -36.04 -8.19 -16.29
C PRO A 706 -35.23 -9.42 -15.90
N GLY A 707 -35.39 -9.89 -14.67
CA GLY A 707 -34.75 -11.12 -14.20
C GLY A 707 -35.17 -12.34 -15.01
N ALA A 708 -34.26 -13.30 -15.18
CA ALA A 708 -34.58 -14.54 -15.88
C ALA A 708 -35.70 -15.29 -15.14
N ALA A 709 -36.73 -15.71 -15.88
CA ALA A 709 -37.56 -16.80 -15.42
C ALA A 709 -36.67 -18.06 -15.36
N ALA A 710 -36.84 -18.89 -14.32
CA ALA A 710 -36.10 -20.15 -14.23
C ALA A 710 -36.45 -21.05 -15.44
N LEU A 711 -35.60 -21.06 -16.46
CA LEU A 711 -35.78 -21.82 -17.71
C LEU A 711 -35.00 -23.15 -17.63
N ALA A 712 -35.69 -24.25 -17.90
CA ALA A 712 -35.08 -25.56 -18.09
C ALA A 712 -34.60 -25.70 -19.55
N PHE A 713 -33.30 -25.82 -19.78
CA PHE A 713 -32.74 -26.09 -21.11
C PHE A 713 -32.80 -27.60 -21.45
N PRO A 714 -33.35 -28.00 -22.61
CA PRO A 714 -33.12 -29.32 -23.18
C PRO A 714 -31.69 -29.43 -23.74
N SER A 715 -31.04 -30.58 -23.56
CA SER A 715 -29.66 -30.85 -23.98
C SER A 715 -29.45 -30.79 -25.51
N LEU A 716 -28.41 -30.08 -25.96
CA LEU A 716 -27.94 -30.06 -27.36
C LEU A 716 -27.05 -31.28 -27.66
N SER A 717 -27.25 -31.93 -28.82
CA SER A 717 -26.46 -33.07 -29.29
C SER A 717 -25.15 -32.65 -29.99
N SER A 718 -24.13 -33.51 -29.87
CA SER A 718 -22.70 -33.22 -29.99
C SER A 718 -22.09 -33.27 -31.41
N SER A 719 -22.72 -32.68 -32.43
CA SER A 719 -22.22 -32.81 -33.81
C SER A 719 -22.26 -31.53 -34.65
N VAL A 720 -22.00 -30.37 -34.03
CA VAL A 720 -21.89 -29.10 -34.75
C VAL A 720 -20.41 -28.82 -35.08
N PRO A 721 -20.02 -28.68 -36.35
CA PRO A 721 -18.67 -28.23 -36.73
C PRO A 721 -18.58 -26.71 -36.57
N ILE A 722 -18.09 -26.26 -35.42
CA ILE A 722 -18.12 -24.84 -35.00
C ILE A 722 -16.78 -24.10 -35.16
N LEU A 723 -15.77 -24.73 -35.77
CA LEU A 723 -14.38 -24.25 -35.77
C LEU A 723 -13.97 -23.37 -36.95
N GLY A 724 -14.58 -23.51 -38.13
CA GLY A 724 -14.12 -22.81 -39.36
C GLY A 724 -13.94 -21.29 -39.22
N PRO A 725 -14.95 -20.54 -38.75
CA PRO A 725 -14.84 -19.08 -38.55
C PRO A 725 -13.70 -18.64 -37.61
N TYR A 726 -13.36 -19.47 -36.61
CA TYR A 726 -12.29 -19.17 -35.68
C TYR A 726 -10.91 -19.45 -36.29
N GLU A 727 -10.80 -20.41 -37.21
CA GLU A 727 -9.58 -20.70 -37.96
C GLU A 727 -9.24 -19.54 -38.91
N ASP A 728 -10.24 -19.00 -39.63
CA ASP A 728 -10.07 -17.85 -40.53
C ASP A 728 -9.62 -16.59 -39.77
N LEU A 729 -10.21 -16.34 -38.59
CA LEU A 729 -9.82 -15.23 -37.73
C LEU A 729 -8.33 -15.29 -37.36
N ILE A 730 -7.85 -16.45 -36.91
CA ILE A 730 -6.47 -16.61 -36.49
C ILE A 730 -5.51 -16.45 -37.67
N ALA A 731 -5.80 -17.10 -38.80
CA ALA A 731 -4.93 -17.07 -39.98
C ALA A 731 -4.74 -15.65 -40.54
N ASN A 732 -5.83 -14.88 -40.69
CA ASN A 732 -5.78 -13.53 -41.22
C ASN A 732 -5.05 -12.56 -40.26
N THR A 733 -5.29 -12.69 -38.95
CA THR A 733 -4.66 -11.84 -37.94
C THR A 733 -3.14 -12.01 -37.93
N VAL A 734 -2.66 -13.25 -38.04
CA VAL A 734 -1.22 -13.55 -38.09
C VAL A 734 -0.56 -12.96 -39.35
N ALA A 735 -1.20 -13.09 -40.51
CA ALA A 735 -0.68 -12.56 -41.76
C ALA A 735 -0.53 -11.02 -41.74
N ASN A 736 -1.56 -10.33 -41.26
CA ASN A 736 -1.57 -8.87 -41.16
C ASN A 736 -0.52 -8.33 -40.17
N LEU A 737 -0.40 -8.96 -38.99
CA LEU A 737 0.61 -8.58 -37.99
C LEU A 737 2.04 -8.77 -38.50
N ALA A 738 2.31 -9.84 -39.25
CA ALA A 738 3.63 -10.07 -39.85
C ALA A 738 4.02 -8.96 -40.86
N SER A 739 3.06 -8.46 -41.63
CA SER A 739 3.28 -7.36 -42.60
C SER A 739 3.67 -6.04 -41.91
N ILE A 740 2.98 -5.67 -40.83
CA ILE A 740 3.27 -4.47 -40.04
C ILE A 740 4.67 -4.54 -39.43
N GLY A 741 5.02 -5.69 -38.84
CA GLY A 741 6.33 -5.91 -38.23
C GLY A 741 7.50 -5.74 -39.21
N ASN A 742 7.35 -6.23 -40.44
CA ASN A 742 8.37 -6.09 -41.48
C ASN A 742 8.58 -4.63 -41.94
N THR A 743 7.55 -3.78 -41.88
CA THR A 743 7.64 -2.36 -42.28
C THR A 743 8.31 -1.52 -41.20
N TRP A 744 7.98 -1.75 -39.93
CA TRP A 744 8.58 -1.05 -38.80
C TRP A 744 10.09 -1.31 -38.67
N LEU A 745 10.54 -2.53 -38.98
CA LEU A 745 11.96 -2.88 -38.99
C LEU A 745 12.77 -2.17 -40.09
N ALA A 746 12.11 -1.65 -41.14
CA ALA A 746 12.79 -0.98 -42.25
C ALA A 746 13.15 0.49 -41.94
N ASP A 747 12.32 1.22 -41.18
CA ASP A 747 12.58 2.63 -40.80
C ASP A 747 12.01 2.96 -39.40
N PRO A 748 12.81 2.81 -38.33
CA PRO A 748 12.35 3.07 -36.98
C PRO A 748 12.34 4.58 -36.63
N ALA A 749 11.15 5.09 -36.29
CA ALA A 749 10.91 6.39 -35.63
C ALA A 749 11.42 7.65 -36.38
N PRO A 750 10.93 7.94 -37.61
CA PRO A 750 11.42 9.03 -38.45
C PRO A 750 11.31 10.43 -37.81
N PHE A 751 10.25 10.73 -37.05
CA PHE A 751 10.06 12.05 -36.42
C PHE A 751 11.09 12.36 -35.33
N LEU A 752 11.46 11.37 -34.51
CA LEU A 752 12.45 11.55 -33.44
C LEU A 752 13.82 11.90 -34.00
N GLN A 753 14.18 11.27 -35.12
CA GLN A 753 15.44 11.54 -35.81
C GLN A 753 15.52 13.01 -36.26
N GLN A 754 14.42 13.57 -36.79
CA GLN A 754 14.37 14.97 -37.22
C GLN A 754 14.34 15.98 -36.05
N TYR A 755 13.66 15.66 -34.94
CA TYR A 755 13.61 16.53 -33.76
C TYR A 755 14.99 16.77 -33.13
N LEU A 756 15.80 15.71 -33.04
CA LEU A 756 17.16 15.78 -32.50
C LEU A 756 18.06 16.69 -33.35
N ALA A 757 17.90 16.71 -34.67
CA ALA A 757 18.66 17.57 -35.56
C ALA A 757 18.42 19.07 -35.27
N ASN A 758 17.19 19.47 -34.96
CA ASN A 758 16.82 20.86 -34.68
C ASN A 758 17.35 21.38 -33.33
N GLN A 759 17.37 20.55 -32.28
CA GLN A 759 17.82 20.93 -30.94
C GLN A 759 19.29 21.38 -30.89
N PHE A 760 20.15 20.78 -31.73
CA PHE A 760 21.55 21.20 -31.85
C PHE A 760 21.71 22.62 -32.38
N GLY A 761 20.81 23.09 -33.25
CA GLY A 761 20.84 24.45 -33.79
C GLY A 761 20.53 25.53 -32.73
N TYR A 762 19.57 25.29 -31.84
CA TYR A 762 19.17 26.26 -30.81
C TYR A 762 20.24 26.50 -29.75
N GLY A 763 20.99 25.46 -29.36
CA GLY A 763 22.06 25.59 -28.36
C GLY A 763 23.14 26.62 -28.73
N GLN A 764 23.38 26.86 -30.02
CA GLN A 764 24.38 27.80 -30.49
C GLN A 764 23.98 29.27 -30.30
N LEU A 765 22.70 29.60 -30.40
CA LEU A 765 22.20 30.99 -30.27
C LEU A 765 22.24 31.50 -28.82
N THR A 766 21.80 30.68 -27.85
CA THR A 766 21.74 31.02 -26.42
C THR A 766 23.09 31.47 -25.84
N LEU A 767 24.17 30.83 -26.28
CA LEU A 767 25.52 31.10 -25.76
C LEU A 767 26.01 32.52 -26.11
N THR A 768 25.58 33.08 -27.24
CA THR A 768 26.07 34.36 -27.75
C THR A 768 25.53 35.53 -26.93
N ALA A 769 24.21 35.60 -26.73
CA ALA A 769 23.57 36.78 -26.13
C ALA A 769 23.80 36.94 -24.61
N LEU A 770 24.01 35.85 -23.86
CA LEU A 770 24.34 35.92 -22.41
C LEU A 770 25.66 36.65 -22.14
N THR A 771 26.61 36.51 -23.07
CA THR A 771 27.95 37.10 -22.96
C THR A 771 27.89 38.62 -23.00
N ASP A 772 27.03 39.19 -23.85
CA ASP A 772 26.88 40.63 -24.04
C ASP A 772 26.18 41.28 -22.83
N ALA A 773 25.08 40.71 -22.36
CA ALA A 773 24.29 41.24 -21.24
C ALA A 773 25.08 41.43 -19.94
N THR A 774 26.03 40.53 -19.65
CA THR A 774 26.83 40.60 -18.41
C THR A 774 27.66 41.90 -18.35
N ARG A 775 28.03 42.44 -19.51
CA ARG A 775 28.92 43.59 -19.65
C ARG A 775 28.24 44.91 -19.28
N ASP A 776 27.01 45.13 -19.73
CA ASP A 776 26.35 46.44 -19.61
C ASP A 776 25.80 46.72 -18.20
N PHE A 777 25.46 45.68 -17.43
CA PHE A 777 25.01 45.79 -16.03
C PHE A 777 26.05 46.48 -15.13
N ALA A 778 27.32 46.14 -15.36
CA ALA A 778 28.43 46.70 -14.60
C ALA A 778 28.52 48.24 -14.74
N ILE A 779 28.07 48.79 -15.87
CA ILE A 779 28.14 50.23 -16.17
C ILE A 779 27.12 51.00 -15.33
N GLY A 780 25.86 50.54 -15.31
CA GLY A 780 24.80 51.30 -14.66
C GLY A 780 24.92 51.34 -13.12
N LEU A 781 25.47 50.30 -12.48
CA LEU A 781 25.72 50.23 -11.03
C LEU A 781 26.57 51.39 -10.50
N ALA A 782 27.51 51.87 -11.30
CA ALA A 782 28.39 52.97 -10.93
C ALA A 782 27.65 54.32 -10.79
N GLY A 783 26.42 54.45 -11.32
CA GLY A 783 25.65 55.70 -11.35
C GLY A 783 24.91 56.06 -10.05
N ILE A 784 24.93 55.19 -9.04
CA ILE A 784 24.15 55.34 -7.80
C ILE A 784 24.62 56.48 -6.85
N PRO A 785 25.92 56.66 -6.57
CA PRO A 785 26.38 57.60 -5.54
C PRO A 785 25.88 59.06 -5.70
N PRO A 786 25.85 59.67 -6.90
CA PRO A 786 25.37 61.05 -7.10
C PRO A 786 23.90 61.24 -6.72
N SER A 787 23.06 60.29 -7.10
CA SER A 787 21.63 60.31 -6.82
C SER A 787 21.29 60.21 -5.33
N LEU A 788 22.16 59.55 -4.55
CA LEU A 788 22.04 59.44 -3.09
C LEU A 788 22.38 60.77 -2.38
N GLN A 789 23.26 61.57 -2.99
CA GLN A 789 23.58 62.92 -2.48
C GLN A 789 22.37 63.86 -2.61
N SER A 790 21.66 63.80 -3.74
CA SER A 790 20.40 64.55 -3.95
C SER A 790 19.36 64.16 -2.90
N ALA A 791 19.30 62.86 -2.58
CA ALA A 791 18.41 62.35 -1.57
C ALA A 791 18.69 62.88 -0.15
N LEU A 792 19.96 62.97 0.24
CA LEU A 792 20.36 63.49 1.55
C LEU A 792 20.03 64.99 1.72
N GLN A 793 20.13 65.77 0.64
CA GLN A 793 19.74 67.18 0.62
C GLN A 793 18.24 67.36 0.82
N ALA A 794 17.43 66.49 0.21
CA ALA A 794 15.99 66.48 0.42
C ALA A 794 15.62 66.14 1.87
N LEU A 795 16.33 65.18 2.51
CA LEU A 795 16.16 64.88 3.94
C LEU A 795 16.54 66.07 4.86
N ALA A 796 17.60 66.83 4.54
CA ALA A 796 18.07 67.98 5.35
C ALA A 796 17.09 69.16 5.38
N ALA A 797 16.19 69.28 4.39
CA ALA A 797 15.11 70.27 4.36
C ALA A 797 13.84 69.82 5.13
N GLY A 798 13.85 68.57 5.64
CA GLY A 798 12.67 67.88 6.16
C GLY A 798 11.78 67.29 5.06
N ASP A 799 12.14 67.44 3.79
CA ASP A 799 11.45 66.79 2.67
C ASP A 799 11.88 65.33 2.56
N VAL A 800 11.29 64.52 3.43
CA VAL A 800 11.44 63.07 3.40
C VAL A 800 10.94 62.48 2.07
N SER A 801 10.01 63.14 1.36
CA SER A 801 9.43 62.61 0.13
C SER A 801 10.36 62.76 -1.08
N GLY A 802 11.00 63.92 -1.25
CA GLY A 802 11.93 64.17 -2.36
C GLY A 802 13.14 63.25 -2.30
N ALA A 803 13.62 62.96 -1.09
CA ALA A 803 14.76 62.09 -0.86
C ALA A 803 14.54 60.68 -1.40
N VAL A 804 13.31 60.19 -1.24
CA VAL A 804 12.91 58.86 -1.69
C VAL A 804 12.94 58.77 -3.22
N THR A 805 12.60 59.84 -3.94
CA THR A 805 12.48 59.83 -5.41
C THR A 805 13.85 59.72 -6.11
N ASP A 806 14.86 60.42 -5.61
CA ASP A 806 16.20 60.43 -6.23
C ASP A 806 16.94 59.10 -6.07
N VAL A 807 16.79 58.47 -4.90
CA VAL A 807 17.31 57.12 -4.65
C VAL A 807 16.67 56.12 -5.60
N LEU A 808 15.37 56.26 -5.89
CA LEU A 808 14.67 55.36 -6.81
C LEU A 808 15.22 55.45 -8.25
N GLY A 809 15.46 56.65 -8.78
CA GLY A 809 15.96 56.82 -10.15
C GLY A 809 17.38 56.26 -10.39
N ALA A 810 18.24 56.35 -9.39
CA ALA A 810 19.60 55.80 -9.36
C ALA A 810 19.66 54.32 -9.75
N VAL A 811 18.72 53.59 -9.16
CA VAL A 811 18.64 52.15 -9.18
C VAL A 811 18.15 51.66 -10.55
N VAL A 812 17.27 52.42 -11.21
CA VAL A 812 16.73 52.07 -12.54
C VAL A 812 17.83 52.04 -13.61
N LYS A 813 18.75 53.01 -13.57
CA LYS A 813 19.82 53.14 -14.58
C LYS A 813 20.84 52.00 -14.60
N VAL A 814 20.84 51.13 -13.59
CA VAL A 814 21.67 49.92 -13.51
C VAL A 814 21.33 48.92 -14.61
N PHE A 815 20.05 48.85 -14.95
CA PHE A 815 19.49 47.79 -15.81
C PHE A 815 19.07 48.33 -17.17
N VAL A 816 18.62 49.58 -17.22
CA VAL A 816 18.22 50.26 -18.45
C VAL A 816 19.00 51.55 -18.53
N SER A 817 20.04 51.55 -19.36
CA SER A 817 20.92 52.71 -19.55
C SER A 817 20.30 53.73 -20.50
N GLY A 818 19.43 53.26 -21.39
CA GLY A 818 18.71 54.09 -22.33
C GLY A 818 17.75 53.28 -23.19
N VAL A 819 17.16 53.98 -24.15
CA VAL A 819 16.25 53.40 -25.13
C VAL A 819 16.70 53.91 -26.49
N ASP A 820 16.98 52.99 -27.41
CA ASP A 820 17.20 53.29 -28.82
C ASP A 820 15.88 53.16 -29.56
N ALA A 821 15.30 54.32 -29.83
CA ALA A 821 14.07 54.47 -30.59
C ALA A 821 14.34 54.96 -32.03
N SER A 822 15.52 54.65 -32.58
CA SER A 822 15.90 55.04 -33.96
C SER A 822 15.03 54.34 -35.00
N ASP A 823 14.66 53.08 -34.74
CA ASP A 823 13.63 52.35 -35.50
C ASP A 823 12.36 52.28 -34.66
N LEU A 824 11.36 53.12 -35.01
CA LEU A 824 10.09 53.14 -34.28
C LEU A 824 9.30 51.82 -34.41
N SER A 825 9.68 50.90 -35.31
CA SER A 825 9.12 49.55 -35.38
C SER A 825 9.84 48.53 -34.49
N ASN A 826 11.04 48.87 -34.02
CA ASN A 826 11.91 47.99 -33.25
C ASN A 826 12.73 48.81 -32.26
N ILE A 827 12.08 49.23 -31.17
CA ILE A 827 12.72 50.00 -30.11
C ILE A 827 13.57 49.03 -29.27
N LEU A 828 14.88 49.27 -29.27
CA LEU A 828 15.84 48.47 -28.53
C LEU A 828 16.10 49.11 -27.17
N LEU A 829 16.10 48.30 -26.11
CA LEU A 829 16.62 48.77 -24.83
C LEU A 829 18.14 48.75 -24.89
N LEU A 830 18.76 49.78 -24.32
CA LEU A 830 20.19 49.79 -24.11
C LEU A 830 20.48 49.37 -22.69
N GLY A 831 21.62 48.68 -22.54
CA GLY A 831 22.02 48.07 -21.30
C GLY A 831 21.87 46.54 -21.37
N PRO A 832 22.15 45.86 -20.24
CA PRO A 832 22.21 44.40 -20.16
C PRO A 832 20.90 43.71 -20.55
N VAL A 833 19.79 44.44 -20.42
CA VAL A 833 18.46 43.96 -20.78
C VAL A 833 18.31 43.77 -22.29
N GLY A 834 18.90 44.64 -23.12
CA GLY A 834 18.77 44.59 -24.59
C GLY A 834 19.49 43.42 -25.24
N ASP A 835 20.69 43.10 -24.74
CA ASP A 835 21.58 42.08 -25.31
C ASP A 835 20.98 40.66 -25.30
N LEU A 836 20.07 40.38 -24.38
CA LEU A 836 19.40 39.09 -24.27
C LEU A 836 18.30 38.88 -25.32
N PHE A 837 17.94 39.92 -26.10
CA PHE A 837 16.81 39.88 -27.02
C PHE A 837 16.88 38.81 -28.12
N PRO A 838 18.03 38.47 -28.74
CA PRO A 838 18.07 37.46 -29.81
C PRO A 838 17.72 36.03 -29.35
N ILE A 839 18.01 35.66 -28.10
CA ILE A 839 17.61 34.35 -27.53
C ILE A 839 16.10 34.20 -27.57
N LEU A 840 15.36 35.32 -27.60
CA LEU A 840 13.91 35.36 -27.71
C LEU A 840 13.41 34.84 -29.08
N SER A 841 14.26 34.65 -30.10
CA SER A 841 13.86 34.03 -31.37
C SER A 841 13.84 32.51 -31.36
N ILE A 842 14.53 31.86 -30.42
CA ILE A 842 14.50 30.39 -30.25
C ILE A 842 13.08 29.93 -29.95
N PRO A 843 12.36 30.56 -28.99
CA PRO A 843 10.91 30.36 -28.85
C PRO A 843 10.16 30.51 -30.17
N GLY A 844 10.54 31.48 -31.02
CA GLY A 844 9.96 31.69 -32.35
C GLY A 844 10.16 30.50 -33.31
N ALA A 845 11.37 30.00 -33.47
CA ALA A 845 11.65 28.85 -34.34
C ALA A 845 11.09 27.52 -33.79
N MET A 846 11.17 27.31 -32.47
CA MET A 846 10.49 26.20 -31.81
C MET A 846 8.98 26.30 -31.99
N SER A 847 8.43 27.52 -31.87
CA SER A 847 7.01 27.78 -32.13
C SER A 847 6.67 27.53 -33.59
N GLN A 848 7.53 27.85 -34.56
CA GLN A 848 7.27 27.58 -35.97
C GLN A 848 7.32 26.09 -36.29
N ASN A 849 8.29 25.34 -35.78
CA ASN A 849 8.33 23.89 -35.94
C ASN A 849 7.11 23.24 -35.29
N PHE A 850 6.75 23.71 -34.09
CA PHE A 850 5.50 23.33 -33.46
C PHE A 850 4.29 23.70 -34.32
N THR A 851 4.27 24.89 -34.91
CA THR A 851 3.23 25.35 -35.85
C THR A 851 3.18 24.47 -37.09
N ASN A 852 4.31 24.02 -37.64
CA ASN A 852 4.33 23.11 -38.79
C ASN A 852 3.77 21.75 -38.42
N VAL A 853 4.16 21.19 -37.26
CA VAL A 853 3.55 19.97 -36.73
C VAL A 853 2.05 20.17 -36.57
N VAL A 854 1.64 21.28 -35.96
CA VAL A 854 0.23 21.65 -35.81
C VAL A 854 -0.45 21.73 -37.17
N MET A 855 0.14 22.38 -38.17
CA MET A 855 -0.40 22.45 -39.54
C MET A 855 -0.56 21.05 -40.15
N THR A 856 0.43 20.17 -40.01
CA THR A 856 0.33 18.78 -40.52
C THR A 856 -0.73 17.97 -39.80
N VAL A 857 -0.83 18.07 -38.47
CA VAL A 857 -1.88 17.36 -37.68
C VAL A 857 -3.22 18.08 -37.68
N THR A 858 -3.35 19.23 -38.35
CA THR A 858 -4.63 19.94 -38.55
C THR A 858 -5.01 20.07 -40.02
N ASP A 859 -4.16 19.63 -40.94
CA ASP A 859 -4.42 19.60 -42.36
C ASP A 859 -5.57 18.63 -42.65
N THR A 860 -6.72 19.19 -43.00
CA THR A 860 -7.92 18.44 -43.40
C THR A 860 -8.23 18.64 -44.88
N THR A 861 -7.22 19.03 -45.68
CA THR A 861 -7.38 19.19 -47.12
C THR A 861 -7.62 17.84 -47.80
N ILE A 862 -8.44 17.87 -48.84
CA ILE A 862 -8.64 16.75 -49.76
C ILE A 862 -8.28 17.28 -51.14
N ALA A 863 -7.21 16.77 -51.73
CA ALA A 863 -6.81 17.09 -53.09
C ALA A 863 -7.10 15.88 -53.99
N PHE A 864 -7.80 16.12 -55.09
CA PHE A 864 -8.08 15.12 -56.10
C PHE A 864 -7.84 15.70 -57.47
N SER A 865 -7.05 15.01 -58.29
CA SER A 865 -6.84 15.36 -59.68
C SER A 865 -6.71 14.08 -60.49
N ILE A 866 -7.39 14.03 -61.63
CA ILE A 866 -7.20 12.97 -62.62
C ILE A 866 -6.82 13.64 -63.93
N ASP A 867 -5.68 13.24 -64.48
CA ASP A 867 -5.32 13.53 -65.85
C ASP A 867 -5.84 12.40 -66.75
N THR A 868 -6.98 12.64 -67.38
CA THR A 868 -7.58 11.67 -68.31
C THR A 868 -6.77 11.50 -69.59
N THR A 869 -5.79 12.38 -69.89
CA THR A 869 -4.91 12.25 -71.06
C THR A 869 -3.73 11.33 -70.80
N ASN A 870 -3.15 11.38 -69.60
CA ASN A 870 -2.02 10.53 -69.21
C ASN A 870 -2.43 9.30 -68.38
N LEU A 871 -3.73 9.14 -68.06
CA LEU A 871 -4.26 8.06 -67.22
C LEU A 871 -3.56 8.00 -65.85
N THR A 872 -3.29 9.17 -65.27
CA THR A 872 -2.70 9.31 -63.94
C THR A 872 -3.65 10.08 -63.04
N GLY A 873 -3.57 9.83 -61.74
CA GLY A 873 -4.35 10.60 -60.77
C GLY A 873 -3.65 10.65 -59.43
N VAL A 874 -3.98 11.69 -58.68
CA VAL A 874 -3.54 11.86 -57.30
C VAL A 874 -4.76 12.06 -56.41
N MET A 875 -4.74 11.41 -55.26
CA MET A 875 -5.69 11.63 -54.18
C MET A 875 -4.94 11.74 -52.86
N THR A 876 -4.99 12.91 -52.25
CA THR A 876 -4.30 13.20 -50.99
C THR A 876 -5.31 13.65 -49.96
N PHE A 877 -5.23 13.04 -48.78
CA PHE A 877 -5.96 13.46 -47.59
C PHE A 877 -4.93 13.97 -46.58
N GLY A 878 -5.17 15.16 -46.03
CA GLY A 878 -4.43 15.65 -44.88
C GLY A 878 -4.51 14.66 -43.70
N LEU A 879 -3.50 14.69 -42.83
CA LEU A 879 -3.22 13.58 -41.90
C LEU A 879 -4.41 13.21 -41.00
N PRO A 880 -5.12 14.17 -40.34
CA PRO A 880 -6.38 13.90 -39.64
C PRO A 880 -7.41 13.13 -40.44
N LEU A 881 -7.64 13.52 -41.70
CA LEU A 881 -8.63 12.86 -42.55
C LEU A 881 -8.15 11.48 -42.97
N ALA A 882 -6.86 11.32 -43.25
CA ALA A 882 -6.26 10.02 -43.52
C ALA A 882 -6.45 9.06 -42.32
N MET A 883 -6.16 9.51 -41.09
CA MET A 883 -6.37 8.70 -39.89
C MET A 883 -7.85 8.41 -39.64
N THR A 884 -8.73 9.39 -39.86
CA THR A 884 -10.17 9.22 -39.71
C THR A 884 -10.71 8.19 -40.71
N LEU A 885 -10.26 8.24 -41.97
CA LEU A 885 -10.66 7.28 -42.99
C LEU A 885 -10.22 5.85 -42.62
N ASN A 886 -8.98 5.69 -42.16
CA ASN A 886 -8.45 4.41 -41.70
C ASN A 886 -9.10 3.92 -40.39
N ALA A 887 -9.62 4.82 -39.56
CA ALA A 887 -10.33 4.49 -38.32
C ALA A 887 -11.77 4.02 -38.57
N VAL A 888 -12.46 4.64 -39.53
CA VAL A 888 -13.85 4.34 -39.89
C VAL A 888 -13.97 2.99 -40.62
N GLY A 889 -12.86 2.46 -41.15
CA GLY A 889 -12.84 1.17 -41.82
C GLY A 889 -13.34 0.02 -40.94
N SER A 890 -12.89 -0.08 -39.67
CA SER A 890 -13.23 -1.23 -38.84
C SER A 890 -14.71 -1.31 -38.44
N PRO A 891 -15.43 -0.22 -38.09
CA PRO A 891 -16.88 -0.27 -37.94
C PRO A 891 -17.61 -0.73 -39.22
N ILE A 892 -17.15 -0.28 -40.40
CA ILE A 892 -17.78 -0.64 -41.68
C ILE A 892 -17.60 -2.13 -41.95
N THR A 893 -16.37 -2.66 -41.85
CA THR A 893 -16.11 -4.09 -42.07
C THR A 893 -16.76 -4.98 -41.01
N THR A 894 -16.92 -4.49 -39.77
CA THR A 894 -17.69 -5.18 -38.72
C THR A 894 -19.18 -5.24 -39.06
N ALA A 895 -19.76 -4.13 -39.55
CA ALA A 895 -21.16 -4.09 -39.94
C ALA A 895 -21.45 -5.01 -41.13
N ILE A 896 -20.52 -5.06 -42.11
CA ILE A 896 -20.58 -6.01 -43.24
C ILE A 896 -20.55 -7.45 -42.69
N ALA A 897 -19.59 -7.79 -41.82
CA ALA A 897 -19.49 -9.14 -41.24
C ALA A 897 -20.70 -9.53 -40.38
N PHE A 898 -21.33 -8.57 -39.68
CA PHE A 898 -22.58 -8.78 -38.95
C PHE A 898 -23.76 -9.03 -39.89
N ALA A 899 -23.89 -8.23 -40.96
CA ALA A 899 -24.90 -8.42 -41.99
C ALA A 899 -24.75 -9.79 -42.68
N GLU A 900 -23.52 -10.23 -42.94
CA GLU A 900 -23.22 -11.56 -43.47
C GLU A 900 -23.60 -12.67 -42.48
N SER A 901 -23.25 -12.51 -41.19
CA SER A 901 -23.57 -13.49 -40.14
C SER A 901 -25.07 -13.63 -39.91
N THR A 902 -25.80 -12.51 -39.91
CA THR A 902 -27.27 -12.51 -39.81
C THR A 902 -27.91 -13.11 -41.05
N THR A 903 -27.39 -12.80 -42.25
CA THR A 903 -27.86 -13.43 -43.50
C THR A 903 -27.63 -14.93 -43.48
N ALA A 904 -26.47 -15.40 -43.00
CA ALA A 904 -26.17 -16.82 -42.84
C ALA A 904 -27.14 -17.51 -41.88
N PHE A 905 -27.43 -16.88 -40.72
CA PHE A 905 -28.41 -17.39 -39.77
C PHE A 905 -29.83 -17.42 -40.35
N VAL A 906 -30.30 -16.32 -40.93
CA VAL A 906 -31.65 -16.19 -41.49
C VAL A 906 -31.84 -17.16 -42.66
N SER A 907 -30.84 -17.30 -43.54
CA SER A 907 -30.86 -18.28 -44.62
C SER A 907 -30.90 -19.71 -44.09
N ALA A 908 -30.17 -20.02 -43.03
CA ALA A 908 -30.22 -21.34 -42.40
C ALA A 908 -31.57 -21.64 -41.74
N VAL A 909 -32.17 -20.67 -41.05
CA VAL A 909 -33.52 -20.79 -40.47
C VAL A 909 -34.58 -20.94 -41.56
N GLN A 910 -34.52 -20.12 -42.63
CA GLN A 910 -35.43 -20.20 -43.77
C GLN A 910 -35.30 -21.52 -44.53
N ALA A 911 -34.08 -22.09 -44.58
CA ALA A 911 -33.84 -23.42 -45.11
C ALA A 911 -34.30 -24.55 -44.16
N GLY A 912 -34.80 -24.23 -42.96
CA GLY A 912 -35.17 -25.22 -41.93
C GLY A 912 -33.97 -25.95 -41.30
N ASN A 913 -32.75 -25.50 -41.59
CA ASN A 913 -31.52 -26.14 -41.15
C ASN A 913 -31.08 -25.54 -39.80
N LEU A 914 -31.71 -26.01 -38.73
CA LEU A 914 -31.42 -25.56 -37.35
C LEU A 914 -29.94 -25.78 -36.97
N GLN A 915 -29.26 -26.76 -37.56
CA GLN A 915 -27.84 -27.00 -37.32
C GLN A 915 -26.97 -25.92 -37.96
N ALA A 916 -27.24 -25.54 -39.21
CA ALA A 916 -26.57 -24.43 -39.87
C ALA A 916 -26.90 -23.10 -39.17
N ALA A 917 -28.12 -22.95 -38.63
CA ALA A 917 -28.50 -21.77 -37.84
C ALA A 917 -27.70 -21.73 -36.53
N ALA A 918 -27.53 -22.87 -35.85
CA ALA A 918 -26.69 -22.96 -34.66
C ALA A 918 -25.20 -22.68 -34.98
N ALA A 919 -24.67 -23.24 -36.07
CA ALA A 919 -23.30 -22.98 -36.51
C ALA A 919 -23.08 -21.50 -36.89
N ALA A 920 -24.02 -20.89 -37.62
CA ALA A 920 -24.00 -19.47 -37.96
C ALA A 920 -24.04 -18.60 -36.70
N LEU A 921 -24.86 -18.96 -35.71
CA LEU A 921 -24.96 -18.24 -34.45
C LEU A 921 -23.68 -18.32 -33.63
N VAL A 922 -23.05 -19.50 -33.52
CA VAL A 922 -21.81 -19.70 -32.74
C VAL A 922 -20.56 -19.16 -33.47
N GLY A 923 -20.56 -19.17 -34.80
CA GLY A 923 -19.51 -18.60 -35.65
C GLY A 923 -19.59 -17.08 -35.80
N ALA A 924 -20.77 -16.48 -35.57
CA ALA A 924 -20.98 -15.04 -35.72
C ALA A 924 -19.98 -14.17 -34.94
N PRO A 925 -19.64 -14.45 -33.67
CA PRO A 925 -18.60 -13.69 -32.96
C PRO A 925 -17.24 -13.71 -33.66
N ALA A 926 -16.82 -14.84 -34.23
CA ALA A 926 -15.55 -14.95 -34.93
C ALA A 926 -15.55 -14.20 -36.27
N ASN A 927 -16.64 -14.28 -37.03
CA ASN A 927 -16.81 -13.52 -38.27
C ASN A 927 -16.77 -12.00 -38.01
N VAL A 928 -17.50 -11.55 -36.99
CA VAL A 928 -17.55 -10.14 -36.58
C VAL A 928 -16.16 -9.68 -36.11
N ALA A 929 -15.45 -10.49 -35.32
CA ALA A 929 -14.09 -10.19 -34.91
C ALA A 929 -13.10 -10.14 -36.09
N ASN A 930 -13.25 -11.04 -37.07
CA ASN A 930 -12.39 -11.08 -38.24
C ASN A 930 -12.64 -9.88 -39.15
N GLY A 931 -13.91 -9.49 -39.33
CA GLY A 931 -14.27 -8.25 -40.03
C GLY A 931 -13.65 -7.02 -39.35
N PHE A 932 -13.74 -6.93 -38.03
CA PHE A 932 -13.17 -5.83 -37.25
C PHE A 932 -11.64 -5.72 -37.36
N LEU A 933 -10.93 -6.86 -37.28
CA LEU A 933 -9.47 -6.88 -37.27
C LEU A 933 -8.86 -6.88 -38.67
N ASN A 934 -9.35 -7.73 -39.57
CA ASN A 934 -8.67 -8.08 -40.83
C ASN A 934 -9.53 -7.85 -42.09
N GLY A 935 -10.79 -7.44 -41.95
CA GLY A 935 -11.68 -7.29 -43.09
C GLY A 935 -11.15 -6.26 -44.10
N GLU A 936 -11.31 -6.53 -45.39
CA GLU A 936 -11.00 -5.58 -46.46
C GLU A 936 -12.25 -5.39 -47.33
N ALA A 937 -12.61 -4.14 -47.59
CA ALA A 937 -13.67 -3.82 -48.53
C ALA A 937 -13.32 -2.59 -49.38
N ARG A 938 -14.07 -2.42 -50.47
CA ARG A 938 -13.96 -1.28 -51.39
C ARG A 938 -15.34 -0.64 -51.52
N LEU A 939 -15.44 0.61 -51.11
CA LEU A 939 -16.70 1.36 -51.18
C LEU A 939 -16.70 2.22 -52.46
N PRO A 940 -17.58 1.97 -53.44
CA PRO A 940 -17.67 2.79 -54.64
C PRO A 940 -18.27 4.17 -54.33
N LEU A 941 -17.56 5.23 -54.71
CA LEU A 941 -17.96 6.62 -54.57
C LEU A 941 -17.98 7.30 -55.94
N ALA A 942 -19.17 7.54 -56.48
CA ALA A 942 -19.34 8.27 -57.73
C ALA A 942 -19.04 9.76 -57.52
N LEU A 943 -18.14 10.31 -58.33
CA LEU A 943 -17.81 11.73 -58.32
C LEU A 943 -18.75 12.52 -59.25
N PRO A 944 -19.12 13.76 -58.89
CA PRO A 944 -19.95 14.60 -59.73
C PRO A 944 -19.21 14.93 -61.03
N THR A 945 -19.89 14.78 -62.17
CA THR A 945 -19.30 15.01 -63.50
C THR A 945 -18.80 16.44 -63.70
N SER A 946 -19.33 17.40 -62.95
CA SER A 946 -18.85 18.79 -62.94
C SER A 946 -17.39 18.92 -62.49
N ALA A 947 -16.93 18.03 -61.60
CA ALA A 947 -15.57 18.04 -61.05
C ALA A 947 -14.54 17.35 -61.95
N THR A 948 -15.01 16.63 -62.98
CA THR A 948 -14.20 15.72 -63.80
C THR A 948 -14.28 16.05 -65.30
N GLY A 949 -14.67 17.28 -65.64
CA GLY A 949 -14.77 17.75 -67.03
C GLY A 949 -15.90 17.10 -67.84
N GLY A 950 -16.93 16.56 -67.18
CA GLY A 950 -18.08 15.90 -67.81
C GLY A 950 -17.98 14.37 -67.89
N ILE A 951 -16.85 13.78 -67.47
CA ILE A 951 -16.63 12.32 -67.52
C ILE A 951 -17.10 11.67 -66.20
N PRO A 952 -18.00 10.67 -66.23
CA PRO A 952 -18.36 9.94 -65.02
C PRO A 952 -17.16 9.20 -64.44
N VAL A 953 -16.84 9.45 -63.17
CA VAL A 953 -15.73 8.79 -62.45
C VAL A 953 -16.26 8.19 -61.14
N THR A 954 -15.93 6.94 -60.86
CA THR A 954 -16.19 6.27 -59.58
C THR A 954 -14.88 5.95 -58.90
N VAL A 955 -14.67 6.48 -57.70
CA VAL A 955 -13.51 6.15 -56.85
C VAL A 955 -13.89 5.01 -55.92
N GLU A 956 -13.12 3.93 -55.92
CA GLU A 956 -13.24 2.85 -54.96
C GLU A 956 -12.38 3.18 -53.74
N VAL A 957 -13.04 3.50 -52.64
CA VAL A 957 -12.40 3.86 -51.38
C VAL A 957 -12.02 2.58 -50.64
N PRO A 958 -10.73 2.32 -50.40
CA PRO A 958 -10.28 1.25 -49.52
C PRO A 958 -10.77 1.47 -48.10
N VAL A 959 -11.41 0.46 -47.51
CA VAL A 959 -11.72 0.42 -46.08
C VAL A 959 -11.24 -0.91 -45.50
N GLY A 960 -10.59 -0.85 -44.35
CA GLY A 960 -9.97 -2.01 -43.73
C GLY A 960 -10.30 -2.13 -42.24
N GLY A 961 -10.24 -3.36 -41.73
CA GLY A 961 -10.15 -3.63 -40.31
C GLY A 961 -8.88 -3.03 -39.71
N ILE A 962 -8.77 -3.06 -38.38
CA ILE A 962 -7.68 -2.39 -37.64
C ILE A 962 -6.28 -2.75 -38.17
N LEU A 963 -6.08 -4.00 -38.57
CA LEU A 963 -4.80 -4.57 -39.01
C LEU A 963 -4.68 -4.68 -40.53
N ALA A 964 -5.72 -4.31 -41.29
CA ALA A 964 -5.73 -4.49 -42.74
C ALA A 964 -4.62 -3.66 -43.42
N PRO A 965 -3.90 -4.22 -44.39
CA PRO A 965 -2.81 -3.53 -45.08
C PRO A 965 -3.28 -2.25 -45.79
N LEU A 966 -2.38 -1.26 -45.89
CA LEU A 966 -2.64 -0.02 -46.61
C LEU A 966 -2.65 -0.28 -48.12
N GLN A 967 -3.67 0.22 -48.80
CA GLN A 967 -3.89 0.03 -50.22
C GLN A 967 -4.14 1.38 -50.92
N PRO A 968 -3.72 1.52 -52.18
CA PRO A 968 -3.97 2.74 -52.94
C PRO A 968 -5.44 2.84 -53.37
N PHE A 969 -5.87 4.06 -53.64
CA PHE A 969 -7.19 4.32 -54.20
C PHE A 969 -7.24 3.96 -55.68
N GLN A 970 -8.40 3.48 -56.13
CA GLN A 970 -8.64 3.19 -57.54
C GLN A 970 -9.78 4.07 -58.04
N ALA A 971 -9.65 4.67 -59.22
CA ALA A 971 -10.72 5.42 -59.86
C ALA A 971 -11.05 4.83 -61.23
N THR A 972 -12.31 4.56 -61.49
CA THR A 972 -12.82 4.10 -62.79
C THR A 972 -13.52 5.25 -63.48
N ALA A 973 -12.94 5.77 -64.56
CA ALA A 973 -13.50 6.81 -65.41
C ALA A 973 -14.16 6.21 -66.66
N VAL A 974 -15.39 6.60 -66.97
CA VAL A 974 -16.13 6.13 -68.14
C VAL A 974 -15.97 7.15 -69.27
N ILE A 975 -14.91 6.99 -70.07
CA ILE A 975 -14.54 7.97 -71.09
C ILE A 975 -15.42 7.77 -72.35
N PRO A 976 -16.03 8.83 -72.92
CA PRO A 976 -16.76 8.76 -74.18
C PRO A 976 -15.89 8.14 -75.28
N VAL A 977 -16.44 7.19 -76.06
CA VAL A 977 -15.77 6.38 -77.10
C VAL A 977 -14.92 5.20 -76.59
N ILE A 978 -14.28 5.30 -75.42
CA ILE A 978 -13.28 4.31 -74.93
C ILE A 978 -13.83 3.30 -73.92
N GLY A 979 -14.88 3.66 -73.17
CA GLY A 979 -15.44 2.81 -72.11
C GLY A 979 -14.80 3.04 -70.73
N PRO A 980 -15.06 2.16 -69.75
CA PRO A 980 -14.52 2.29 -68.39
C PRO A 980 -13.02 2.00 -68.35
N VAL A 981 -12.26 2.92 -67.76
CA VAL A 981 -10.80 2.80 -67.54
C VAL A 981 -10.52 3.03 -66.07
N THR A 982 -9.83 2.07 -65.44
CA THR A 982 -9.42 2.14 -64.03
C THR A 982 -7.98 2.65 -63.91
N VAL A 983 -7.78 3.63 -63.03
CA VAL A 983 -6.50 4.29 -62.74
C VAL A 983 -6.23 4.19 -61.23
N THR A 984 -5.01 3.81 -60.85
CA THR A 984 -4.54 3.90 -59.46
C THR A 984 -4.20 5.35 -59.14
N LEU A 985 -4.73 5.86 -58.05
CA LEU A 985 -4.47 7.22 -57.59
C LEU A 985 -3.30 7.20 -56.60
N GLU A 986 -2.23 7.90 -56.95
CA GLU A 986 -1.08 8.12 -56.07
C GLU A 986 -1.44 9.11 -54.94
N GLY A 987 -0.75 9.02 -53.80
CA GLY A 987 -0.96 9.94 -52.67
C GLY A 987 -1.15 9.21 -51.36
N THR A 988 -2.28 9.45 -50.69
CA THR A 988 -2.54 8.91 -49.35
C THR A 988 -3.14 7.51 -49.43
N PRO A 989 -2.47 6.45 -48.94
CA PRO A 989 -3.04 5.10 -48.94
C PRO A 989 -4.05 4.91 -47.79
N ALA A 990 -4.97 3.95 -47.94
CA ALA A 990 -6.03 3.66 -46.97
C ALA A 990 -6.19 2.14 -46.74
N GLY A 991 -6.58 1.77 -45.51
CA GLY A 991 -6.63 0.41 -45.00
C GLY A 991 -6.90 0.42 -43.50
N GLY A 992 -6.02 -0.20 -42.72
CA GLY A 992 -6.11 -0.24 -41.26
C GLY A 992 -5.39 0.91 -40.56
N ILE A 993 -5.95 1.35 -39.42
CA ILE A 993 -5.40 2.44 -38.61
C ILE A 993 -4.03 2.10 -38.01
N VAL A 994 -3.75 0.84 -37.67
CA VAL A 994 -2.45 0.46 -37.08
C VAL A 994 -1.33 0.62 -38.11
N PRO A 995 -1.40 0.04 -39.31
CA PRO A 995 -0.46 0.35 -40.39
C PRO A 995 -0.29 1.85 -40.67
N ALA A 996 -1.38 2.63 -40.61
CA ALA A 996 -1.34 4.07 -40.85
C ALA A 996 -0.57 4.84 -39.76
N LEU A 997 -0.78 4.48 -38.49
CA LEU A 997 -0.10 5.09 -37.35
C LEU A 997 1.36 4.67 -37.23
N VAL A 998 1.68 3.43 -37.61
CA VAL A 998 3.06 2.91 -37.50
C VAL A 998 3.93 3.42 -38.66
N ASN A 999 3.39 3.53 -39.87
CA ASN A 999 4.20 3.76 -41.07
C ASN A 999 3.95 5.12 -41.75
N TYR A 1000 2.71 5.61 -41.78
CA TYR A 1000 2.37 6.82 -42.55
C TYR A 1000 2.48 8.09 -41.72
N ALA A 1001 1.85 8.14 -40.54
CA ALA A 1001 1.80 9.34 -39.71
C ALA A 1001 3.18 9.84 -39.24
N PRO A 1002 4.10 8.98 -38.74
CA PRO A 1002 5.41 9.43 -38.27
C PRO A 1002 6.25 10.05 -39.38
N THR A 1003 6.11 9.54 -40.61
CA THR A 1003 6.81 10.01 -41.80
C THR A 1003 6.35 11.42 -42.19
N GLN A 1004 5.04 11.70 -42.10
CA GLN A 1004 4.49 13.03 -42.35
C GLN A 1004 4.96 14.06 -41.31
N LEU A 1005 5.02 13.65 -40.03
CA LEU A 1005 5.50 14.51 -38.95
C LEU A 1005 6.99 14.85 -39.09
N ALA A 1006 7.81 13.88 -39.50
CA ALA A 1006 9.23 14.10 -39.76
C ALA A 1006 9.44 15.20 -40.83
N GLN A 1007 8.64 15.16 -41.90
CA GLN A 1007 8.70 16.18 -42.96
C GLN A 1007 8.28 17.58 -42.48
N ALA A 1008 7.40 17.68 -41.48
CA ALA A 1008 6.89 18.96 -40.97
C ALA A 1008 7.94 19.79 -40.21
N ILE A 1009 8.89 19.14 -39.55
CA ILE A 1009 9.95 19.81 -38.76
C ILE A 1009 11.31 19.75 -39.45
N ALA A 1010 11.36 19.36 -40.72
CA ALA A 1010 12.54 19.54 -41.52
C ALA A 1010 12.78 21.07 -41.74
N PRO A 1011 14.04 21.55 -41.64
CA PRO A 1011 14.38 22.97 -41.76
C PRO A 1011 14.19 23.55 -43.17
#